data_AF-A0A6P8SHP6-F1
#
_entry.id   AF-A0A6P8SHP6-F1
#
_cell.length_a   1.000
_cell.length_b   1.000
_cell.length_c   1.000
_cell.angle_alpha   90.00
_cell.angle_beta   90.00
_cell.angle_gamma   90.00
#
_symmetry.space_group_name_H-M   'P 1'
#
loop_
_entity.id
_entity.type
_entity.pdbx_description
1 polymer ?
#
loop_
_entity_poly.entity_id
_entity_poly.type
_entity_poly.pdbx_seq_one_letter_code
_entity_poly.pdbx_strand_id
1 'polypeptide(L)'
;MPCLLCLSGKERTTEQLGAIRTPISDLIKMNHKSEKRQPWIGAQRLGLATHNPGSKARQARASCEDDGTPLKERPLSLQEKLAQRKKQRLEGRQVSGSESWTRSRQLSHPKLSQETLNLLSACQLWKKSLHEIEGCFGSGILSYFILLRFLFFLSLGFVPLFAGFVFVPISFFTRTPDVPAVKTPNQTLDVNCKNFSYQTQGGATPTEKLFLDIFTGEGILETSFLFYGHYTSMDIMSLGYSICLAYLLTILGYLSLCFLWVGRRVVQSRIQSQWHSKYYVMAFSSRIFAGWDFCVFDLDAVSLKQHSISNCLKMELQEVSRQQQKLQQSRREKALLSLTRLLLNLLILALTAAAFYCIYLATEVSQDFEQQGSSTETFSRRLVTQYFPPIIISVVNFFLPYVFGALVRYEAYSPSVEINLTLLRSVLLKLAGLGMFLFSLGQKVFCIGNREDSDCLMCGYNKLYQCWETSIGQEMYKMTVFNFLSTIGVTLLVSLPRRLMVDHTSWKLAHWIGKEEFLVPQNILDAVYEQTIIWIGMFYSPLLPLLNVVFIFITFYVKKYTLCHICKPSKRMFRASSSKFFFHFVLFLGLMMALYPLMYTIANFRPSRACGLFADYATVWQVVPEAISTRLPANAQLLLNYIGSEAFAFPLLTLLCLVIIVYISQIRKNTETIEQLKDLIVMQVWDKSYLEEELSKVLKPSGE
;
A
#
# COMPACT_ATOMS: atom_id res chain seq x y z
N MET A 1 18.07 -34.07 -43.33
CA MET A 1 19.34 -34.70 -43.76
C MET A 1 20.44 -33.66 -43.67
N PRO A 2 21.62 -34.04 -43.19
CA PRO A 2 21.94 -33.75 -41.79
C PRO A 2 23.38 -33.24 -41.57
N CYS A 3 23.75 -33.16 -40.28
CA CYS A 3 25.12 -33.39 -39.76
C CYS A 3 26.12 -32.23 -39.91
N LEU A 4 27.11 -32.01 -39.04
CA LEU A 4 27.60 -32.65 -37.82
C LEU A 4 28.76 -31.73 -37.38
N LEU A 5 28.91 -31.39 -36.09
CA LEU A 5 30.12 -31.68 -35.31
C LEU A 5 30.12 -30.92 -33.97
N CYS A 6 30.02 -31.74 -32.94
CA CYS A 6 30.36 -31.48 -31.57
C CYS A 6 31.83 -31.87 -31.34
N LEU A 7 32.45 -31.22 -30.35
CA LEU A 7 33.54 -31.73 -29.47
C LEU A 7 34.94 -31.90 -30.07
N SER A 8 35.92 -31.18 -29.52
CA SER A 8 36.82 -31.73 -28.47
C SER A 8 37.97 -30.74 -28.19
N GLY A 9 38.20 -30.46 -26.90
CA GLY A 9 39.29 -29.62 -26.46
C GLY A 9 40.64 -30.35 -26.45
N LYS A 10 41.71 -29.60 -26.67
CA LYS A 10 43.03 -29.90 -26.09
C LYS A 10 43.86 -28.62 -26.05
N GLU A 11 44.25 -28.24 -24.83
CA GLU A 11 45.24 -27.20 -24.55
C GLU A 11 46.58 -27.51 -25.23
N ARG A 12 47.20 -26.51 -25.85
CA ARG A 12 48.63 -26.20 -25.67
C ARG A 12 49.03 -24.85 -26.27
N THR A 13 49.85 -24.17 -25.46
CA THR A 13 50.91 -23.22 -25.81
C THR A 13 50.55 -21.84 -26.37
N THR A 14 50.61 -20.88 -25.45
CA THR A 14 51.39 -19.63 -25.55
C THR A 14 52.36 -19.55 -26.73
N GLU A 15 52.05 -18.68 -27.69
CA GLU A 15 52.97 -17.83 -28.50
C GLU A 15 52.16 -17.35 -29.70
N GLN A 16 51.52 -16.19 -29.60
CA GLN A 16 51.26 -15.22 -30.68
C GLN A 16 50.62 -13.98 -30.04
N LEU A 17 51.41 -13.30 -29.22
CA LEU A 17 51.13 -11.95 -28.73
C LEU A 17 52.09 -11.03 -29.49
N GLY A 18 51.63 -10.49 -30.62
CA GLY A 18 52.48 -9.66 -31.48
C GLY A 18 51.81 -9.24 -32.78
N ALA A 19 50.74 -8.43 -32.68
CA ALA A 19 50.06 -7.64 -33.72
C ALA A 19 48.60 -7.49 -33.26
N ILE A 20 48.04 -6.37 -32.83
CA ILE A 20 48.11 -5.00 -33.30
C ILE A 20 47.71 -4.10 -32.11
N ARG A 21 48.60 -3.18 -31.74
CA ARG A 21 48.33 -2.04 -30.87
C ARG A 21 48.76 -0.82 -31.67
N THR A 22 47.84 0.12 -31.94
CA THR A 22 48.00 1.55 -32.31
C THR A 22 46.70 2.05 -32.97
N PRO A 23 46.43 3.39 -33.03
CA PRO A 23 45.49 4.01 -32.10
C PRO A 23 44.38 4.81 -32.82
N ILE A 24 43.33 5.15 -32.07
CA ILE A 24 42.22 6.02 -32.52
C ILE A 24 42.68 7.50 -32.46
N SER A 25 43.74 7.85 -33.19
CA SER A 25 44.29 9.22 -33.24
C SER A 25 44.29 9.85 -34.63
N ASP A 26 44.03 9.08 -35.70
CA ASP A 26 44.12 9.59 -37.07
C ASP A 26 42.77 9.88 -37.76
N LEU A 27 41.64 9.67 -37.08
CA LEU A 27 40.30 9.98 -37.62
C LEU A 27 39.78 11.39 -37.24
N ILE A 28 40.58 12.21 -36.56
CA ILE A 28 40.19 13.58 -36.12
C ILE A 28 40.85 14.69 -36.97
N LYS A 29 41.68 14.37 -37.97
CA LYS A 29 42.50 15.38 -38.70
C LYS A 29 42.15 15.65 -40.17
N MET A 30 40.92 15.40 -40.61
CA MET A 30 40.45 15.88 -41.92
C MET A 30 39.04 16.48 -41.85
N ASN A 31 38.88 17.61 -41.15
CA ASN A 31 38.02 18.69 -41.64
C ASN A 31 38.33 20.02 -40.91
N HIS A 32 39.39 20.69 -41.35
CA HIS A 32 39.65 22.07 -40.97
C HIS A 32 40.11 22.86 -42.21
N LYS A 33 39.15 23.50 -42.87
CA LYS A 33 39.32 24.73 -43.67
C LYS A 33 37.95 25.42 -43.71
N SER A 34 37.73 26.32 -42.74
CA SER A 34 37.46 27.76 -42.93
C SER A 34 36.32 28.04 -43.92
N GLU A 35 35.27 28.79 -43.59
CA GLU A 35 35.32 30.18 -43.15
C GLU A 35 33.90 30.69 -42.85
N LYS A 36 33.74 31.52 -41.82
CA LYS A 36 32.49 32.26 -41.53
C LYS A 36 32.37 33.47 -42.48
N ARG A 37 31.21 33.68 -43.09
CA ARG A 37 30.63 35.01 -43.39
C ARG A 37 29.15 34.94 -43.81
N GLN A 38 28.30 35.69 -43.10
CA GLN A 38 26.97 36.19 -43.55
C GLN A 38 27.17 37.38 -44.54
N PRO A 39 26.14 38.12 -45.02
CA PRO A 39 24.80 37.82 -45.60
C PRO A 39 24.53 38.61 -46.93
N TRP A 40 23.48 38.28 -47.71
CA TRP A 40 22.88 39.12 -48.78
C TRP A 40 21.38 38.73 -48.91
N ILE A 41 20.34 39.55 -48.68
CA ILE A 41 19.79 40.79 -49.30
C ILE A 41 19.44 40.67 -50.80
N GLY A 42 18.13 40.48 -51.06
CA GLY A 42 17.27 41.25 -51.96
C GLY A 42 17.48 41.24 -53.48
N ALA A 43 16.43 40.92 -54.25
CA ALA A 43 15.89 41.84 -55.28
C ALA A 43 14.56 41.37 -55.92
N GLN A 44 13.80 42.39 -56.33
CA GLN A 44 12.41 42.45 -56.78
C GLN A 44 12.28 42.29 -58.31
N ARG A 45 11.37 41.40 -58.74
CA ARG A 45 10.24 41.56 -59.69
C ARG A 45 10.33 42.53 -60.90
N LEU A 46 10.01 42.02 -62.11
CA LEU A 46 9.23 42.63 -63.23
C LEU A 46 9.09 41.54 -64.31
N GLY A 47 7.99 41.20 -64.99
CA GLY A 47 6.68 41.83 -65.20
C GLY A 47 6.49 42.15 -66.69
N LEU A 48 5.68 41.37 -67.44
CA LEU A 48 5.00 41.83 -68.67
C LEU A 48 3.89 40.85 -69.11
N ALA A 49 2.78 41.44 -69.55
CA ALA A 49 1.45 40.85 -69.77
C ALA A 49 1.16 40.58 -71.25
N THR A 50 0.20 39.68 -71.55
CA THR A 50 -1.08 39.96 -72.25
C THR A 50 -1.71 38.70 -72.90
N HIS A 51 -3.05 38.74 -72.97
CA HIS A 51 -4.00 37.99 -73.82
C HIS A 51 -4.51 36.57 -73.45
N ASN A 52 -5.84 36.53 -73.26
CA ASN A 52 -6.79 35.41 -73.13
C ASN A 52 -7.18 34.87 -74.55
N PRO A 53 -8.03 33.81 -74.75
CA PRO A 53 -8.55 32.76 -73.87
C PRO A 53 -8.45 31.32 -74.46
N GLY A 54 -8.66 30.26 -73.65
CA GLY A 54 -9.10 28.98 -74.22
C GLY A 54 -8.81 27.69 -73.44
N SER A 55 -9.90 27.06 -72.99
CA SER A 55 -10.09 25.61 -72.76
C SER A 55 -9.71 24.98 -71.40
N LYS A 56 -10.76 24.88 -70.57
CA LYS A 56 -11.24 23.68 -69.85
C LYS A 56 -10.24 22.93 -68.94
N ALA A 57 -10.24 23.30 -67.66
CA ALA A 57 -9.98 22.35 -66.57
C ALA A 57 -11.12 22.41 -65.54
N ARG A 58 -11.80 21.26 -65.38
CA ARG A 58 -12.87 21.01 -64.42
C ARG A 58 -12.36 21.22 -62.99
N GLN A 59 -13.04 22.10 -62.26
CA GLN A 59 -12.91 22.30 -60.83
C GLN A 59 -14.00 21.46 -60.15
N ALA A 60 -13.61 20.37 -59.47
CA ALA A 60 -14.49 19.65 -58.56
C ALA A 60 -14.05 19.96 -57.12
N ARG A 61 -14.93 20.66 -56.40
CA ARG A 61 -14.87 20.88 -54.95
C ARG A 61 -14.98 19.52 -54.24
N ALA A 62 -14.05 19.23 -53.33
CA ALA A 62 -14.27 18.30 -52.23
C ALA A 62 -14.46 19.13 -50.95
N SER A 63 -15.67 19.06 -50.41
CA SER A 63 -16.07 19.62 -49.12
C SER A 63 -15.33 18.88 -48.00
N CYS A 64 -14.69 19.60 -47.07
CA CYS A 64 -14.13 18.99 -45.87
C CYS A 64 -15.26 18.83 -44.84
N GLU A 65 -15.60 17.58 -44.52
CA GLU A 65 -16.32 17.23 -43.29
C GLU A 65 -15.42 17.52 -42.07
N ASP A 66 -16.03 18.11 -41.05
CA ASP A 66 -15.37 18.46 -39.79
C ASP A 66 -15.25 17.22 -38.91
N ASP A 67 -14.17 16.47 -39.11
CA ASP A 67 -13.86 15.29 -38.32
C ASP A 67 -13.43 15.74 -36.91
N GLY A 68 -14.20 15.41 -35.88
CA GLY A 68 -14.11 15.90 -34.48
C GLY A 68 -12.83 15.53 -33.72
N THR A 69 -11.74 15.24 -34.41
CA THR A 69 -10.43 14.93 -33.87
C THR A 69 -9.73 16.18 -33.31
N PRO A 70 -9.17 16.12 -32.09
CA PRO A 70 -8.50 17.27 -31.48
C PRO A 70 -7.29 17.72 -32.31
N LEU A 71 -7.14 19.04 -32.49
CA LEU A 71 -6.13 19.69 -33.34
C LEU A 71 -4.67 19.23 -33.11
N LYS A 72 -4.39 18.66 -31.93
CA LYS A 72 -3.08 18.14 -31.55
C LYS A 72 -2.71 16.88 -32.35
N GLU A 73 -3.69 16.06 -32.68
CA GLU A 73 -3.53 14.73 -33.30
C GLU A 73 -3.56 14.77 -34.83
N ARG A 74 -3.94 15.91 -35.42
CA ARG A 74 -3.93 16.08 -36.89
C ARG A 74 -2.48 16.13 -37.43
N PRO A 75 -2.16 15.45 -38.54
CA PRO A 75 -0.84 15.45 -39.18
C PRO A 75 -0.62 16.75 -39.98
N LEU A 76 -0.69 17.90 -39.29
CA LEU A 76 -0.48 19.22 -39.84
C LEU A 76 0.83 19.81 -39.33
N SER A 77 1.46 20.65 -40.16
CA SER A 77 2.66 21.37 -39.78
C SER A 77 2.39 22.30 -38.59
N LEU A 78 3.43 22.61 -37.80
CA LEU A 78 3.28 23.42 -36.59
C LEU A 78 2.76 24.84 -36.90
N GLN A 79 3.10 25.38 -38.08
CA GLN A 79 2.63 26.69 -38.53
C GLN A 79 1.13 26.69 -38.88
N GLU A 80 0.63 25.63 -39.51
CA GLU A 80 -0.81 25.49 -39.83
C GLU A 80 -1.66 25.33 -38.57
N LYS A 81 -1.17 24.59 -37.57
CA LYS A 81 -1.83 24.48 -36.26
C LYS A 81 -1.91 25.83 -35.54
N LEU A 82 -0.88 26.66 -35.67
CA LEU A 82 -0.88 28.02 -35.11
C LEU A 82 -1.86 28.95 -35.84
N ALA A 83 -1.95 28.84 -37.17
CA ALA A 83 -2.91 29.61 -37.96
C ALA A 83 -4.36 29.26 -37.62
N GLN A 84 -4.68 27.97 -37.50
CA GLN A 84 -6.02 27.50 -37.10
C GLN A 84 -6.38 27.94 -35.67
N ARG A 85 -5.44 27.88 -34.72
CA ARG A 85 -5.66 28.43 -33.36
C ARG A 85 -5.95 29.92 -33.37
N LYS A 86 -5.32 30.68 -34.27
CA LYS A 86 -5.53 32.12 -34.42
C LYS A 86 -6.92 32.41 -34.98
N LYS A 87 -7.39 31.60 -35.94
CA LYS A 87 -8.72 31.69 -36.54
C LYS A 87 -9.83 31.34 -35.55
N GLN A 88 -9.69 30.23 -34.80
CA GLN A 88 -10.62 29.85 -33.72
C GLN A 88 -10.71 30.89 -32.60
N ARG A 89 -9.61 31.61 -32.29
CA ARG A 89 -9.63 32.73 -31.32
C ARG A 89 -10.34 33.97 -31.83
N LEU A 90 -10.35 34.22 -33.15
CA LEU A 90 -11.06 35.34 -33.77
C LEU A 90 -12.56 35.04 -33.87
N GLU A 91 -12.93 33.79 -34.17
CA GLU A 91 -14.33 33.34 -34.26
C GLU A 91 -14.99 33.15 -32.88
N GLY A 92 -14.21 32.84 -31.84
CA GLY A 92 -14.71 32.69 -30.46
C GLY A 92 -15.14 33.99 -29.75
N ARG A 93 -15.23 35.13 -30.46
CA ARG A 93 -15.59 36.45 -29.90
C ARG A 93 -17.04 36.88 -30.16
N GLN A 94 -17.82 36.09 -30.88
CA GLN A 94 -19.28 36.28 -31.03
C GLN A 94 -20.00 35.00 -30.60
N VAL A 95 -20.37 34.89 -29.32
CA VAL A 95 -21.25 33.81 -28.84
C VAL A 95 -22.35 34.45 -27.98
N SER A 96 -23.59 34.10 -28.32
CA SER A 96 -24.84 34.59 -27.73
C SER A 96 -24.96 34.27 -26.23
N GLY A 97 -25.59 35.19 -25.48
CA GLY A 97 -25.63 35.20 -24.01
C GLY A 97 -26.22 33.95 -23.34
N SER A 98 -27.10 33.22 -24.01
CA SER A 98 -27.76 32.02 -23.47
C SER A 98 -26.83 30.79 -23.41
N GLU A 99 -25.90 30.67 -24.36
CA GLU A 99 -24.89 29.59 -24.36
C GLU A 99 -23.72 29.87 -23.40
N SER A 100 -23.51 31.15 -23.01
CA SER A 100 -22.49 31.50 -22.02
C SER A 100 -22.88 31.03 -20.61
N TRP A 101 -24.18 30.97 -20.30
CA TRP A 101 -24.68 30.64 -18.97
C TRP A 101 -24.61 29.14 -18.67
N THR A 102 -24.96 28.29 -19.65
CA THR A 102 -24.79 26.83 -19.58
C THR A 102 -23.30 26.43 -19.54
N ARG A 103 -22.44 27.12 -20.29
CA ARG A 103 -20.98 26.89 -20.26
C ARG A 103 -20.34 27.34 -18.94
N SER A 104 -20.85 28.40 -18.30
CA SER A 104 -20.40 28.85 -16.99
C SER A 104 -20.73 27.85 -15.87
N ARG A 105 -21.86 27.16 -15.98
CA ARG A 105 -22.28 26.08 -15.05
C ARG A 105 -21.45 24.79 -15.24
N GLN A 106 -20.98 24.52 -16.47
CA GLN A 106 -20.08 23.41 -16.77
C GLN A 106 -18.60 23.70 -16.48
N LEU A 107 -18.18 24.98 -16.44
CA LEU A 107 -16.82 25.41 -16.08
C LEU A 107 -16.64 25.66 -14.57
N SER A 108 -17.72 25.90 -13.82
CA SER A 108 -17.67 26.09 -12.36
C SER A 108 -17.45 24.77 -11.62
N HIS A 109 -17.99 23.64 -12.11
CA HIS A 109 -17.76 22.32 -11.53
C HIS A 109 -16.28 21.85 -11.58
N PRO A 110 -15.55 21.98 -12.69
CA PRO A 110 -14.11 21.71 -12.72
C PRO A 110 -13.29 22.79 -12.02
N LYS A 111 -13.76 24.05 -11.92
CA LYS A 111 -13.08 25.10 -11.14
C LYS A 111 -13.17 24.89 -9.63
N LEU A 112 -14.33 24.48 -9.10
CA LEU A 112 -14.49 24.12 -7.69
C LEU A 112 -13.73 22.80 -7.38
N SER A 113 -13.72 21.85 -8.32
CA SER A 113 -12.86 20.67 -8.26
C SER A 113 -11.38 21.03 -8.30
N GLN A 114 -10.98 22.02 -9.10
CA GLN A 114 -9.60 22.51 -9.19
C GLN A 114 -9.21 23.35 -7.97
N GLU A 115 -10.10 24.13 -7.37
CA GLU A 115 -9.85 24.86 -6.13
C GLU A 115 -9.77 23.93 -4.93
N THR A 116 -10.61 22.89 -4.87
CA THR A 116 -10.44 21.82 -3.87
C THR A 116 -9.18 21.01 -4.12
N LEU A 117 -8.81 20.68 -5.37
CA LEU A 117 -7.51 20.11 -5.72
C LEU A 117 -6.34 21.05 -5.43
N ASN A 118 -6.53 22.36 -5.48
CA ASN A 118 -5.50 23.37 -5.20
C ASN A 118 -5.34 23.62 -3.70
N LEU A 119 -6.42 23.55 -2.92
CA LEU A 119 -6.36 23.52 -1.46
C LEU A 119 -5.77 22.17 -0.98
N LEU A 120 -6.09 21.06 -1.65
CA LEU A 120 -5.48 19.75 -1.41
C LEU A 120 -4.00 19.72 -1.86
N SER A 121 -3.65 20.50 -2.90
CA SER A 121 -2.27 20.65 -3.36
C SER A 121 -1.46 21.66 -2.54
N ALA A 122 -2.12 22.62 -1.88
CA ALA A 122 -1.54 23.48 -0.84
C ALA A 122 -1.36 22.70 0.48
N CYS A 123 -2.27 21.78 0.80
CA CYS A 123 -2.12 20.74 1.84
C CYS A 123 -1.19 19.59 1.41
N GLN A 124 -0.12 19.89 0.68
CA GLN A 124 0.90 18.91 0.31
C GLN A 124 1.85 18.63 1.49
N LEU A 125 1.29 18.04 2.54
CA LEU A 125 2.02 17.55 3.70
C LEU A 125 3.23 16.73 3.21
N TRP A 126 4.41 17.14 3.68
CA TRP A 126 5.72 16.52 3.39
C TRP A 126 6.19 16.49 1.93
N LYS A 127 5.61 17.25 0.99
CA LYS A 127 6.12 17.26 -0.41
C LYS A 127 7.61 17.62 -0.51
N LYS A 128 8.05 18.65 0.22
CA LYS A 128 9.47 19.05 0.27
C LYS A 128 10.35 17.91 0.80
N SER A 129 9.98 17.32 1.93
CA SER A 129 10.70 16.18 2.52
C SER A 129 10.72 14.96 1.59
N LEU A 130 9.63 14.67 0.88
CA LEU A 130 9.58 13.56 -0.08
C LEU A 130 10.51 13.81 -1.27
N HIS A 131 10.56 15.03 -1.80
CA HIS A 131 11.43 15.37 -2.93
C HIS A 131 12.92 15.35 -2.52
N GLU A 132 13.23 15.78 -1.31
CA GLU A 132 14.57 15.67 -0.71
C GLU A 132 15.00 14.19 -0.58
N ILE A 133 14.12 13.34 -0.03
CA ILE A 133 14.39 11.90 0.09
C ILE A 133 14.53 11.24 -1.27
N GLU A 134 13.73 11.64 -2.27
CA GLU A 134 13.83 11.16 -3.64
C GLU A 134 15.17 11.52 -4.28
N GLY A 135 15.62 12.77 -4.10
CA GLY A 135 16.89 13.25 -4.63
C GLY A 135 18.11 12.56 -4.02
N CYS A 136 18.10 12.29 -2.71
CA CYS A 136 19.26 11.70 -2.01
C CYS A 136 19.27 10.16 -2.02
N PHE A 137 18.11 9.51 -1.90
CA PHE A 137 18.01 8.05 -1.64
C PHE A 137 17.29 7.27 -2.74
N GLY A 138 16.66 7.97 -3.70
CA GLY A 138 15.98 7.37 -4.83
C GLY A 138 14.56 6.87 -4.57
N SER A 139 13.91 6.43 -5.65
CA SER A 139 12.48 6.10 -5.69
C SER A 139 12.07 4.85 -4.88
N GLY A 140 13.02 3.98 -4.53
CA GLY A 140 12.78 2.79 -3.73
C GLY A 140 12.39 3.14 -2.28
N ILE A 141 13.20 3.96 -1.62
CA ILE A 141 12.97 4.41 -0.24
C ILE A 141 11.79 5.39 -0.19
N LEU A 142 11.66 6.26 -1.19
CA LEU A 142 10.50 7.14 -1.34
C LEU A 142 9.16 6.39 -1.29
N SER A 143 9.10 5.16 -1.81
CA SER A 143 7.86 4.37 -1.84
C SER A 143 7.30 4.08 -0.43
N TYR A 144 8.16 3.95 0.59
CA TYR A 144 7.74 3.83 1.99
C TYR A 144 7.11 5.12 2.51
N PHE A 145 7.74 6.28 2.31
CA PHE A 145 7.20 7.55 2.78
C PHE A 145 5.92 7.97 2.05
N ILE A 146 5.79 7.60 0.76
CA ILE A 146 4.53 7.76 0.02
C ILE A 146 3.42 6.89 0.63
N LEU A 147 3.74 5.66 1.05
CA LEU A 147 2.79 4.79 1.74
C LEU A 147 2.40 5.39 3.09
N LEU A 148 3.37 5.84 3.89
CA LEU A 148 3.12 6.44 5.21
C LEU A 148 2.23 7.69 5.11
N ARG A 149 2.48 8.55 4.11
CA ARG A 149 1.62 9.69 3.78
C ARG A 149 0.21 9.24 3.37
N PHE A 150 0.09 8.15 2.61
CA PHE A 150 -1.21 7.60 2.25
C PHE A 150 -1.99 7.10 3.47
N LEU A 151 -1.35 6.36 4.37
CA LEU A 151 -1.94 5.89 5.63
C LEU A 151 -2.36 7.06 6.52
N PHE A 152 -1.54 8.12 6.60
CA PHE A 152 -1.88 9.36 7.29
C PHE A 152 -3.21 9.95 6.79
N PHE A 153 -3.35 10.14 5.47
CA PHE A 153 -4.59 10.67 4.90
C PHE A 153 -5.77 9.70 5.03
N LEU A 154 -5.50 8.40 5.03
CA LEU A 154 -6.53 7.38 5.22
C LEU A 154 -7.11 7.46 6.63
N SER A 155 -6.28 7.52 7.67
CA SER A 155 -6.72 7.69 9.06
C SER A 155 -7.30 9.08 9.33
N LEU A 156 -6.73 10.13 8.74
CA LEU A 156 -7.25 11.49 8.86
C LEU A 156 -8.67 11.61 8.28
N GLY A 157 -9.00 10.85 7.23
CA GLY A 157 -10.33 10.84 6.63
C GLY A 157 -11.43 10.31 7.56
N PHE A 158 -11.09 9.50 8.57
CA PHE A 158 -12.05 9.02 9.56
C PHE A 158 -12.51 10.12 10.53
N VAL A 159 -11.58 10.99 10.94
CA VAL A 159 -11.80 12.03 11.95
C VAL A 159 -13.01 12.92 11.62
N PRO A 160 -13.14 13.55 10.43
CA PRO A 160 -14.29 14.39 10.12
C PRO A 160 -15.58 13.59 9.95
N LEU A 161 -15.52 12.34 9.47
CA LEU A 161 -16.70 11.48 9.35
C LEU A 161 -17.28 11.17 10.73
N PHE A 162 -16.43 10.70 11.64
CA PHE A 162 -16.86 10.35 13.00
C PHE A 162 -17.21 11.59 13.83
N ALA A 163 -16.46 12.69 13.66
CA ALA A 163 -16.81 13.95 14.30
C ALA A 163 -18.19 14.45 13.86
N GLY A 164 -18.47 14.45 12.55
CA GLY A 164 -19.72 14.95 11.99
C GLY A 164 -20.94 14.08 12.29
N PHE A 165 -20.82 12.76 12.15
CA PHE A 165 -21.94 11.83 12.33
C PHE A 165 -22.09 11.30 13.75
N VAL A 166 -21.12 11.44 14.66
CA VAL A 166 -21.24 10.88 16.01
C VAL A 166 -20.99 11.92 17.08
N PHE A 167 -19.81 12.56 17.11
CA PHE A 167 -19.48 13.51 18.19
C PHE A 167 -20.36 14.75 18.19
N VAL A 168 -20.61 15.36 17.03
CA VAL A 168 -21.44 16.56 16.92
C VAL A 168 -22.85 16.26 17.44
N PRO A 169 -23.61 15.27 16.93
CA PRO A 169 -24.92 14.92 17.49
C PRO A 169 -24.89 14.67 19.00
N ILE A 170 -23.95 13.87 19.50
CA ILE A 170 -23.86 13.58 20.94
C ILE A 170 -23.68 14.89 21.74
N SER A 171 -22.70 15.72 21.38
CA SER A 171 -22.41 16.97 22.12
C SER A 171 -23.52 18.01 22.08
N PHE A 172 -24.28 18.09 20.99
CA PHE A 172 -25.40 19.03 20.86
C PHE A 172 -26.66 18.54 21.58
N PHE A 173 -26.91 17.23 21.59
CA PHE A 173 -28.15 16.64 22.14
C PHE A 173 -28.05 16.17 23.59
N THR A 174 -26.85 16.01 24.16
CA THR A 174 -26.65 15.65 25.59
C THR A 174 -26.91 16.82 26.56
N ARG A 175 -27.47 17.95 26.10
CA ARG A 175 -27.74 19.13 26.95
C ARG A 175 -29.13 19.14 27.60
N THR A 176 -29.84 18.01 27.63
CA THR A 176 -31.02 17.82 28.48
C THR A 176 -30.67 16.86 29.61
N PRO A 177 -30.64 17.30 30.87
CA PRO A 177 -30.44 16.41 32.01
C PRO A 177 -31.77 15.72 32.29
N ASP A 178 -32.10 14.69 31.53
CA ASP A 178 -33.19 13.80 31.91
C ASP A 178 -32.62 12.66 32.74
N VAL A 179 -32.87 12.75 34.04
CA VAL A 179 -32.69 11.72 35.05
C VAL A 179 -33.25 10.39 34.53
N PRO A 180 -32.45 9.31 34.40
CA PRO A 180 -33.02 7.98 34.29
C PRO A 180 -32.96 7.31 35.67
N ALA A 181 -34.14 6.98 36.22
CA ALA A 181 -34.46 5.61 36.65
C ALA A 181 -35.66 5.57 37.60
N VAL A 182 -36.85 5.26 37.06
CA VAL A 182 -37.63 4.14 37.61
C VAL A 182 -38.19 3.36 36.42
N LYS A 183 -37.54 2.25 36.09
CA LYS A 183 -38.21 1.09 35.49
C LYS A 183 -37.77 -0.12 36.28
N THR A 184 -38.64 -0.60 37.15
CA THR A 184 -38.55 -1.94 37.75
C THR A 184 -38.59 -3.00 36.66
N PRO A 185 -37.67 -3.99 36.66
CA PRO A 185 -37.91 -5.24 35.97
C PRO A 185 -38.04 -6.37 37.01
N ASN A 186 -39.23 -6.96 37.07
CA ASN A 186 -39.36 -8.34 37.53
C ASN A 186 -38.72 -9.23 36.46
N GLN A 187 -37.46 -9.60 36.65
CA GLN A 187 -36.81 -10.81 36.11
C GLN A 187 -35.37 -10.88 36.64
N THR A 188 -35.11 -11.82 37.54
CA THR A 188 -33.84 -12.01 38.26
C THR A 188 -32.62 -12.32 37.37
N LEU A 189 -32.84 -12.68 36.10
CA LEU A 189 -31.79 -13.02 35.14
C LEU A 189 -31.07 -11.79 34.55
N ASP A 190 -31.75 -10.64 34.45
CA ASP A 190 -31.25 -9.46 33.73
C ASP A 190 -30.40 -8.52 34.62
N VAL A 191 -30.53 -8.64 35.94
CA VAL A 191 -29.83 -7.79 36.92
C VAL A 191 -28.33 -8.12 36.98
N ASN A 192 -27.95 -9.40 36.84
CA ASN A 192 -26.57 -9.84 36.99
C ASN A 192 -25.64 -9.46 35.82
N CYS A 193 -26.18 -9.28 34.60
CA CYS A 193 -25.40 -8.82 33.43
C CYS A 193 -25.48 -7.28 33.24
N LYS A 194 -26.35 -6.58 33.98
CA LYS A 194 -26.53 -5.11 33.91
C LYS A 194 -25.81 -4.35 35.04
N ASN A 195 -25.48 -5.02 36.14
CA ASN A 195 -24.71 -4.41 37.24
C ASN A 195 -23.24 -4.19 36.85
N PHE A 196 -22.99 -3.06 36.19
CA PHE A 196 -21.64 -2.55 35.94
C PHE A 196 -21.14 -1.81 37.18
N SER A 197 -20.12 -2.34 37.84
CA SER A 197 -19.39 -1.61 38.89
C SER A 197 -18.00 -1.26 38.37
N TYR A 198 -17.69 0.03 38.24
CA TYR A 198 -16.33 0.48 38.04
C TYR A 198 -15.48 -0.01 39.21
N GLN A 199 -14.63 -1.01 39.00
CA GLN A 199 -13.66 -1.41 40.01
C GLN A 199 -12.55 -0.35 40.06
N THR A 200 -12.79 0.75 40.77
CA THR A 200 -11.74 1.72 41.07
C THR A 200 -10.79 1.07 42.08
N GLN A 201 -9.68 0.50 41.59
CA GLN A 201 -8.69 -0.14 42.45
C GLN A 201 -7.97 0.92 43.30
N GLY A 202 -8.41 1.06 44.55
CA GLY A 202 -7.83 1.94 45.55
C GLY A 202 -6.57 1.37 46.17
N GLY A 203 -5.38 1.64 45.59
CA GLY A 203 -4.11 1.28 46.25
C GLY A 203 -2.86 2.12 45.91
N ALA A 204 -2.65 2.50 44.66
CA ALA A 204 -1.47 3.29 44.23
C ALA A 204 -1.61 4.83 44.35
N THR A 205 -0.48 5.54 44.37
CA THR A 205 -0.41 7.01 44.39
C THR A 205 -1.12 7.60 43.14
N PRO A 206 -1.77 8.78 43.25
CA PRO A 206 -2.62 9.31 42.17
C PRO A 206 -1.88 9.56 40.85
N THR A 207 -0.57 9.83 40.89
CA THR A 207 0.26 10.06 39.69
C THR A 207 0.69 8.77 39.00
N GLU A 208 1.06 7.73 39.76
CA GLU A 208 1.45 6.43 39.18
C GLU A 208 0.26 5.70 38.58
N LYS A 209 -0.93 5.86 39.17
CA LYS A 209 -2.20 5.38 38.59
C LYS A 209 -2.52 6.06 37.28
N LEU A 210 -2.46 7.39 37.23
CA LEU A 210 -2.75 8.13 36.00
C LEU A 210 -1.80 7.73 34.87
N PHE A 211 -0.52 7.54 35.19
CA PHE A 211 0.46 7.06 34.21
C PHE A 211 0.12 5.63 33.75
N LEU A 212 -0.20 4.71 34.68
CA LEU A 212 -0.61 3.35 34.34
C LEU A 212 -1.84 3.35 33.41
N ASP A 213 -2.90 4.06 33.81
CA ASP A 213 -4.18 4.17 33.11
C ASP A 213 -4.02 4.69 31.68
N ILE A 214 -3.06 5.60 31.45
CA ILE A 214 -2.75 6.09 30.09
C ILE A 214 -2.12 4.99 29.23
N PHE A 215 -1.21 4.16 29.75
CA PHE A 215 -0.60 3.10 28.95
C PHE A 215 -1.56 1.92 28.76
N THR A 216 -2.26 1.51 29.80
CA THR A 216 -3.15 0.34 29.76
C THR A 216 -4.49 0.66 29.10
N GLY A 217 -4.92 1.93 29.11
CA GLY A 217 -6.27 2.33 28.68
C GLY A 217 -7.35 1.98 29.71
N GLU A 218 -6.98 1.67 30.95
CA GLU A 218 -7.88 1.35 32.05
C GLU A 218 -8.22 2.61 32.90
N GLY A 219 -9.16 2.47 33.84
CA GLY A 219 -9.45 3.50 34.84
C GLY A 219 -10.16 4.73 34.26
N ILE A 220 -9.54 5.91 34.36
CA ILE A 220 -10.15 7.16 33.86
C ILE A 220 -10.35 7.10 32.33
N LEU A 221 -9.41 6.47 31.62
CA LEU A 221 -9.49 6.35 30.17
C LEU A 221 -10.66 5.45 29.73
N GLU A 222 -11.01 4.41 30.50
CA GLU A 222 -12.13 3.50 30.22
C GLU A 222 -13.47 4.24 30.10
N THR A 223 -13.64 5.28 30.93
CA THR A 223 -14.84 6.13 30.93
C THR A 223 -14.78 7.29 29.92
N SER A 224 -13.70 7.43 29.16
CA SER A 224 -13.52 8.51 28.19
C SER A 224 -14.13 8.17 26.83
N PHE A 225 -14.32 9.19 25.98
CA PHE A 225 -14.74 9.02 24.56
C PHE A 225 -13.81 8.15 23.70
N LEU A 226 -12.67 7.70 24.25
CA LEU A 226 -11.73 6.82 23.57
C LEU A 226 -12.31 5.42 23.39
N PHE A 227 -13.13 4.94 24.32
CA PHE A 227 -13.68 3.58 24.30
C PHE A 227 -15.18 3.56 24.07
N TYR A 228 -15.64 2.45 23.50
CA TYR A 228 -17.04 2.20 23.20
C TYR A 228 -17.97 2.32 24.43
N GLY A 229 -17.52 1.90 25.61
CA GLY A 229 -18.35 1.89 26.82
C GLY A 229 -18.93 3.25 27.25
N HIS A 230 -18.30 4.36 26.85
CA HIS A 230 -18.82 5.71 27.13
C HIS A 230 -20.09 6.05 26.32
N TYR A 231 -20.27 5.43 25.15
CA TYR A 231 -21.36 5.74 24.25
C TYR A 231 -22.63 5.01 24.71
N THR A 232 -23.50 5.71 25.45
CA THR A 232 -24.75 5.15 25.96
C THR A 232 -25.91 5.31 24.99
N SER A 233 -26.80 4.31 24.92
CA SER A 233 -28.06 4.41 24.16
C SER A 233 -28.89 5.58 24.69
N MET A 234 -29.00 6.65 23.91
CA MET A 234 -29.98 7.70 24.13
C MET A 234 -30.79 7.88 22.85
N ASP A 235 -32.06 7.50 22.90
CA ASP A 235 -33.00 7.76 21.82
C ASP A 235 -33.34 9.25 21.81
N ILE A 236 -32.65 10.00 20.96
CA ILE A 236 -32.99 11.40 20.65
C ILE A 236 -34.21 11.38 19.74
N MET A 237 -35.38 11.17 20.34
CA MET A 237 -36.65 10.98 19.65
C MET A 237 -37.17 12.27 18.99
N SER A 238 -36.58 13.45 19.28
CA SER A 238 -37.08 14.74 18.81
C SER A 238 -36.72 15.08 17.35
N LEU A 239 -35.71 14.44 16.74
CA LEU A 239 -35.19 14.80 15.41
C LEU A 239 -35.09 13.63 14.42
N GLY A 240 -35.58 12.44 14.78
CA GLY A 240 -35.51 11.26 13.90
C GLY A 240 -34.08 10.80 13.58
N TYR A 241 -33.10 11.14 14.42
CA TYR A 241 -31.69 10.77 14.28
C TYR A 241 -31.32 9.66 15.28
N SER A 242 -30.92 8.48 14.79
CA SER A 242 -30.45 7.38 15.65
C SER A 242 -28.93 7.37 15.72
N ILE A 243 -28.39 7.60 16.91
CA ILE A 243 -26.95 7.51 17.16
C ILE A 243 -26.46 6.08 16.89
N CYS A 244 -27.24 5.05 17.25
CA CYS A 244 -26.92 3.64 17.01
C CYS A 244 -26.64 3.34 15.53
N LEU A 245 -27.53 3.80 14.65
CA LEU A 245 -27.38 3.62 13.21
C LEU A 245 -26.24 4.47 12.65
N ALA A 246 -26.12 5.73 13.09
CA ALA A 246 -25.07 6.63 12.66
C ALA A 246 -23.67 6.09 12.99
N TYR A 247 -23.49 5.54 14.20
CA TYR A 247 -22.25 4.90 14.63
C TYR A 247 -21.87 3.73 13.72
N LEU A 248 -22.80 2.79 13.52
CA LEU A 248 -22.58 1.61 12.69
C LEU A 248 -22.29 1.97 11.23
N LEU A 249 -23.11 2.84 10.63
CA LEU A 249 -22.96 3.25 9.23
C LEU A 249 -21.70 4.08 8.99
N THR A 250 -21.26 4.90 9.95
CA THR A 250 -20.02 5.68 9.82
C THR A 250 -18.81 4.76 9.73
N ILE A 251 -18.74 3.74 10.59
CA ILE A 251 -17.63 2.78 10.63
C ILE A 251 -17.65 1.87 9.40
N LEU A 252 -18.80 1.25 9.09
CA LEU A 252 -18.95 0.38 7.91
C LEU A 252 -18.74 1.16 6.61
N GLY A 253 -19.24 2.40 6.54
CA GLY A 253 -19.04 3.30 5.42
C GLY A 253 -17.57 3.68 5.23
N TYR A 254 -16.86 4.05 6.30
CA TYR A 254 -15.43 4.33 6.24
C TYR A 254 -14.61 3.11 5.80
N LEU A 255 -14.88 1.93 6.36
CA LEU A 255 -14.20 0.69 5.97
C LEU A 255 -14.46 0.32 4.51
N SER A 256 -15.68 0.55 4.02
CA SER A 256 -16.03 0.38 2.61
C SER A 256 -15.29 1.37 1.70
N LEU A 257 -15.15 2.63 2.12
CA LEU A 257 -14.33 3.62 1.43
C LEU A 257 -12.85 3.22 1.41
N CYS A 258 -12.33 2.69 2.52
CA CYS A 258 -10.97 2.15 2.60
C CYS A 258 -10.79 0.99 1.63
N PHE A 259 -11.75 0.05 1.56
CA PHE A 259 -11.74 -1.08 0.63
C PHE A 259 -11.65 -0.61 -0.81
N LEU A 260 -12.51 0.33 -1.21
CA LEU A 260 -12.51 0.87 -2.56
C LEU A 260 -11.24 1.66 -2.89
N TRP A 261 -10.73 2.45 -1.94
CA TRP A 261 -9.55 3.29 -2.17
C TRP A 261 -8.26 2.47 -2.24
N VAL A 262 -8.06 1.55 -1.30
CA VAL A 262 -6.92 0.61 -1.30
C VAL A 262 -7.02 -0.31 -2.53
N GLY A 263 -8.20 -0.85 -2.82
CA GLY A 263 -8.44 -1.69 -4.00
C GLY A 263 -8.10 -0.98 -5.32
N ARG A 264 -8.53 0.27 -5.50
CA ARG A 264 -8.13 1.10 -6.66
C ARG A 264 -6.62 1.25 -6.76
N ARG A 265 -5.92 1.50 -5.65
CA ARG A 265 -4.46 1.62 -5.64
C ARG A 265 -3.74 0.32 -5.98
N VAL A 266 -4.25 -0.82 -5.53
CA VAL A 266 -3.71 -2.15 -5.90
C VAL A 266 -3.83 -2.35 -7.40
N VAL A 267 -5.00 -2.06 -7.99
CA VAL A 267 -5.24 -2.19 -9.44
C VAL A 267 -4.33 -1.25 -10.23
N GLN A 268 -4.24 0.02 -9.84
CA GLN A 268 -3.33 0.98 -10.48
C GLN A 268 -1.86 0.52 -10.39
N SER A 269 -1.45 0.01 -9.23
CA SER A 269 -0.10 -0.52 -9.04
C SER A 269 0.16 -1.77 -9.89
N ARG A 270 -0.85 -2.66 -10.05
CA ARG A 270 -0.77 -3.81 -10.95
C ARG A 270 -0.57 -3.38 -12.39
N ILE A 271 -1.39 -2.44 -12.86
CA ILE A 271 -1.30 -1.89 -14.22
C ILE A 271 0.12 -1.36 -14.41
N GLN A 272 0.61 -0.46 -13.56
CA GLN A 272 1.96 0.10 -13.70
C GLN A 272 3.08 -0.97 -13.67
N SER A 273 2.94 -2.02 -12.85
CA SER A 273 3.93 -3.10 -12.74
C SER A 273 4.02 -3.98 -14.00
N GLN A 274 2.88 -4.26 -14.66
CA GLN A 274 2.83 -5.13 -15.85
C GLN A 274 3.48 -4.47 -17.06
N TRP A 275 3.35 -3.16 -17.20
CA TRP A 275 3.89 -2.42 -18.34
C TRP A 275 5.42 -2.46 -18.33
N HIS A 276 6.05 -2.33 -17.17
CA HIS A 276 7.50 -2.45 -17.08
C HIS A 276 8.03 -3.87 -17.26
N SER A 277 7.27 -4.94 -16.99
CA SER A 277 7.83 -6.30 -17.09
C SER A 277 7.95 -6.83 -18.53
N LYS A 278 7.13 -6.35 -19.46
CA LYS A 278 6.95 -6.96 -20.79
C LYS A 278 7.76 -6.31 -21.93
N TYR A 279 8.44 -5.18 -21.70
CA TYR A 279 9.23 -4.46 -22.72
C TYR A 279 10.72 -4.86 -22.77
N TYR A 280 11.18 -5.84 -21.98
CA TYR A 280 12.61 -6.14 -21.79
C TYR A 280 13.11 -7.38 -22.53
N VAL A 281 12.81 -7.51 -23.83
CA VAL A 281 13.57 -8.46 -24.68
C VAL A 281 15.00 -7.92 -24.97
N MET A 282 15.24 -6.62 -24.74
CA MET A 282 16.55 -5.94 -24.87
C MET A 282 17.06 -5.39 -23.52
N ALA A 283 17.03 -6.20 -22.46
CA ALA A 283 17.38 -5.77 -21.10
C ALA A 283 18.82 -5.23 -20.99
N PHE A 284 19.80 -5.95 -21.52
CA PHE A 284 21.21 -5.56 -21.40
C PHE A 284 21.54 -4.29 -22.20
N SER A 285 21.13 -4.19 -23.47
CA SER A 285 21.48 -3.03 -24.30
C SER A 285 20.85 -1.74 -23.77
N SER A 286 19.55 -1.75 -23.45
CA SER A 286 18.86 -0.57 -22.90
C SER A 286 19.44 -0.13 -21.56
N ARG A 287 19.91 -1.06 -20.71
CA ARG A 287 20.55 -0.73 -19.43
C ARG A 287 21.93 -0.13 -19.60
N ILE A 288 22.71 -0.59 -20.58
CA ILE A 288 24.03 -0.05 -20.88
C ILE A 288 23.91 1.35 -21.50
N PHE A 289 23.04 1.51 -22.50
CA PHE A 289 22.93 2.76 -23.27
C PHE A 289 22.04 3.83 -22.61
N ALA A 290 20.99 3.45 -21.88
CA ALA A 290 20.05 4.38 -21.23
C ALA A 290 20.13 4.37 -19.69
N GLY A 291 21.07 3.62 -19.11
CA GLY A 291 21.23 3.55 -17.65
C GLY A 291 21.96 4.76 -17.04
N TRP A 292 22.79 5.44 -17.84
CA TRP A 292 23.56 6.60 -17.40
C TRP A 292 22.70 7.87 -17.40
N ASP A 293 22.85 8.68 -16.36
CA ASP A 293 22.20 9.99 -16.25
C ASP A 293 23.29 11.07 -16.34
N PHE A 294 23.28 11.85 -17.41
CA PHE A 294 24.29 12.88 -17.68
C PHE A 294 24.08 14.15 -16.85
N CYS A 295 22.98 14.25 -16.09
CA CYS A 295 22.67 15.41 -15.26
C CYS A 295 23.24 15.30 -13.83
N VAL A 296 23.96 14.22 -13.50
CA VAL A 296 24.55 13.99 -12.18
C VAL A 296 25.98 14.55 -12.14
N PHE A 297 26.21 15.55 -11.29
CA PHE A 297 27.51 16.23 -11.17
C PHE A 297 28.27 15.90 -9.87
N ASP A 298 27.57 15.36 -8.87
CA ASP A 298 28.17 15.02 -7.58
C ASP A 298 29.00 13.73 -7.68
N LEU A 299 30.25 13.76 -7.20
CA LEU A 299 31.21 12.65 -7.29
C LEU A 299 30.72 11.42 -6.53
N ASP A 300 30.09 11.64 -5.36
CA ASP A 300 29.53 10.54 -4.57
C ASP A 300 28.33 9.92 -5.30
N ALA A 301 27.46 10.73 -5.89
CA ALA A 301 26.33 10.27 -6.71
C ALA A 301 26.80 9.54 -7.99
N VAL A 302 27.88 9.97 -8.64
CA VAL A 302 28.49 9.29 -9.79
C VAL A 302 29.00 7.90 -9.39
N SER A 303 29.73 7.81 -8.28
CA SER A 303 30.24 6.52 -7.78
C SER A 303 29.10 5.56 -7.43
N LEU A 304 28.04 6.06 -6.79
CA LEU A 304 26.83 5.32 -6.46
C LEU A 304 26.11 4.85 -7.73
N LYS A 305 26.00 5.69 -8.75
CA LYS A 305 25.37 5.35 -10.04
C LYS A 305 26.15 4.27 -10.76
N GLN A 306 27.49 4.36 -10.78
CA GLN A 306 28.35 3.34 -11.36
C GLN A 306 28.21 2.00 -10.63
N HIS A 307 28.25 2.00 -9.30
CA HIS A 307 28.02 0.80 -8.50
C HIS A 307 26.62 0.22 -8.70
N SER A 308 25.60 1.07 -8.78
CA SER A 308 24.22 0.69 -9.09
C SER A 308 24.15 -0.03 -10.44
N ILE A 309 24.64 0.57 -11.53
CA ILE A 309 24.61 -0.05 -12.87
C ILE A 309 25.40 -1.37 -12.88
N SER A 310 26.61 -1.39 -12.31
CA SER A 310 27.45 -2.60 -12.22
C SER A 310 26.75 -3.73 -11.46
N ASN A 311 26.15 -3.41 -10.31
CA ASN A 311 25.41 -4.39 -9.52
C ASN A 311 24.17 -4.88 -10.27
N CYS A 312 23.48 -4.02 -11.02
CA CYS A 312 22.34 -4.42 -11.87
C CYS A 312 22.77 -5.48 -12.88
N LEU A 313 23.85 -5.21 -13.63
CA LEU A 313 24.35 -6.09 -14.67
C LEU A 313 24.86 -7.42 -14.08
N LYS A 314 25.57 -7.38 -12.95
CA LYS A 314 26.00 -8.58 -12.23
C LYS A 314 24.80 -9.46 -11.83
N MET A 315 23.72 -8.84 -11.34
CA MET A 315 22.51 -9.55 -10.95
C MET A 315 21.80 -10.19 -12.15
N GLU A 316 21.64 -9.46 -13.25
CA GLU A 316 21.03 -10.00 -14.48
C GLU A 316 21.87 -11.14 -15.07
N LEU A 317 23.20 -10.99 -15.11
CA LEU A 317 24.12 -12.05 -15.58
C LEU A 317 24.04 -13.31 -14.70
N GLN A 318 24.01 -13.14 -13.37
CA GLN A 318 23.83 -14.24 -12.43
C GLN A 318 22.49 -14.96 -12.62
N GLU A 319 21.42 -14.23 -12.91
CA GLU A 319 20.10 -14.81 -13.16
C GLU A 319 20.09 -15.67 -14.43
N VAL A 320 20.71 -15.18 -15.54
CA VAL A 320 20.85 -15.94 -16.79
C VAL A 320 21.72 -17.18 -16.60
N SER A 321 22.89 -17.04 -15.97
CA SER A 321 23.81 -18.16 -15.72
C SER A 321 23.13 -19.26 -14.89
N ARG A 322 22.35 -18.90 -13.86
CA ARG A 322 21.58 -19.88 -13.06
C ARG A 322 20.45 -20.55 -13.85
N GLN A 323 19.80 -19.84 -14.77
CA GLN A 323 18.79 -20.46 -15.64
C GLN A 323 19.40 -21.54 -16.53
N GLN A 324 20.58 -21.27 -17.10
CA GLN A 324 21.34 -22.25 -17.88
C GLN A 324 21.74 -23.47 -17.02
N GLN A 325 22.22 -23.24 -15.80
CA GLN A 325 22.55 -24.33 -14.86
C GLN A 325 21.34 -25.21 -14.53
N LYS A 326 20.14 -24.64 -14.34
CA LYS A 326 18.91 -25.41 -14.06
C LYS A 326 18.53 -26.38 -15.19
N LEU A 327 18.82 -26.02 -16.44
CA LEU A 327 18.57 -26.87 -17.61
C LEU A 327 19.54 -28.06 -17.66
N GLN A 328 20.74 -27.92 -17.12
CA GLN A 328 21.80 -28.94 -17.14
C GLN A 328 21.83 -29.86 -15.90
N GLN A 329 20.98 -29.64 -14.88
CA GLN A 329 21.00 -30.42 -13.63
C GLN A 329 20.54 -31.87 -13.76
N SER A 330 21.26 -32.78 -13.11
CA SER A 330 20.95 -34.22 -13.06
C SER A 330 19.70 -34.53 -12.21
N ARG A 331 19.06 -35.70 -12.43
CA ARG A 331 17.88 -36.11 -11.66
C ARG A 331 18.17 -36.26 -10.15
N ARG A 332 19.37 -36.73 -9.78
CA ARG A 332 19.79 -36.92 -8.38
C ARG A 332 19.96 -35.59 -7.65
N GLU A 333 20.59 -34.61 -8.29
CA GLU A 333 20.75 -33.25 -7.74
C GLU A 333 19.40 -32.56 -7.55
N LYS A 334 18.47 -32.72 -8.51
CA LYS A 334 17.10 -32.21 -8.38
C LYS A 334 16.36 -32.85 -7.20
N ALA A 335 16.49 -34.17 -7.02
CA ALA A 335 15.88 -34.88 -5.91
C ALA A 335 16.44 -34.43 -4.55
N LEU A 336 17.77 -34.32 -4.42
CA LEU A 336 18.41 -33.83 -3.20
C LEU A 336 17.99 -32.40 -2.88
N LEU A 337 18.00 -31.49 -3.86
CA LEU A 337 17.57 -30.11 -3.69
C LEU A 337 16.08 -30.02 -3.29
N SER A 338 15.23 -30.88 -3.85
CA SER A 338 13.82 -30.96 -3.50
C SER A 338 13.62 -31.45 -2.06
N LEU A 339 14.39 -32.45 -1.62
CA LEU A 339 14.36 -32.95 -0.25
C LEU A 339 14.81 -31.87 0.74
N THR A 340 15.91 -31.17 0.46
CA THR A 340 16.39 -30.06 1.28
C THR A 340 15.33 -28.96 1.41
N ARG A 341 14.65 -28.61 0.31
CA ARG A 341 13.55 -27.65 0.34
C ARG A 341 12.37 -28.16 1.16
N LEU A 342 12.00 -29.43 1.06
CA LEU A 342 10.93 -30.02 1.86
C LEU A 342 11.26 -29.90 3.35
N LEU A 343 12.47 -30.31 3.76
CA LEU A 343 12.93 -30.22 5.15
C LEU A 343 12.95 -28.78 5.68
N LEU A 344 13.47 -27.82 4.89
CA LEU A 344 13.50 -26.42 5.29
C LEU A 344 12.10 -25.81 5.39
N ASN A 345 11.18 -26.15 4.49
CA ASN A 345 9.79 -25.70 4.57
C ASN A 345 9.05 -26.31 5.78
N LEU A 346 9.31 -27.57 6.11
CA LEU A 346 8.78 -28.21 7.33
C LEU A 346 9.32 -27.55 8.59
N LEU A 347 10.63 -27.22 8.62
CA LEU A 347 11.23 -26.48 9.73
C LEU A 347 10.59 -25.08 9.88
N ILE A 348 10.37 -24.37 8.78
CA ILE A 348 9.70 -23.07 8.79
C ILE A 348 8.28 -23.20 9.33
N LEU A 349 7.53 -24.22 8.90
CA LEU A 349 6.19 -24.48 9.40
C LEU A 349 6.19 -24.76 10.91
N ALA A 350 7.13 -25.56 11.39
CA ALA A 350 7.30 -25.86 12.82
C ALA A 350 7.64 -24.60 13.63
N LEU A 351 8.54 -23.74 13.14
CA LEU A 351 8.86 -22.46 13.77
C LEU A 351 7.65 -21.52 13.81
N THR A 352 6.86 -21.46 12.74
CA THR A 352 5.62 -20.65 12.72
C THR A 352 4.56 -21.20 13.67
N ALA A 353 4.40 -22.52 13.76
CA ALA A 353 3.46 -23.15 14.68
C ALA A 353 3.87 -22.93 16.15
N ALA A 354 5.16 -23.07 16.46
CA ALA A 354 5.70 -22.75 17.78
C ALA A 354 5.47 -21.28 18.15
N ALA A 355 5.69 -20.36 17.20
CA ALA A 355 5.39 -18.94 17.41
C ALA A 355 3.90 -18.69 17.72
N PHE A 356 2.98 -19.33 17.00
CA PHE A 356 1.54 -19.20 17.26
C PHE A 356 1.14 -19.80 18.61
N TYR A 357 1.74 -20.92 19.01
CA TYR A 357 1.53 -21.50 20.34
C TYR A 357 2.03 -20.57 21.45
N CYS A 358 3.19 -19.94 21.29
CA CYS A 358 3.68 -18.93 22.24
C CYS A 358 2.75 -17.71 22.33
N ILE A 359 2.20 -17.23 21.21
CA ILE A 359 1.24 -16.12 21.20
C ILE A 359 -0.06 -16.51 21.92
N TYR A 360 -0.56 -17.74 21.68
CA TYR A 360 -1.73 -18.27 22.36
C TYR A 360 -1.52 -18.32 23.89
N LEU A 361 -0.42 -18.94 24.33
CA LEU A 361 -0.07 -19.04 25.76
C LEU A 361 0.11 -17.66 26.39
N ALA A 362 0.76 -16.73 25.68
CA ALA A 362 0.94 -15.36 26.15
C ALA A 362 -0.38 -14.63 26.34
N THR A 363 -1.33 -14.84 25.43
CA THR A 363 -2.67 -14.26 25.51
C THR A 363 -3.43 -14.87 26.68
N GLU A 364 -3.42 -16.19 26.82
CA GLU A 364 -4.06 -16.88 27.95
C GLU A 364 -3.52 -16.38 29.30
N VAL A 365 -2.20 -16.36 29.47
CA VAL A 365 -1.56 -15.86 30.70
C VAL A 365 -1.98 -14.42 30.99
N SER A 366 -1.94 -13.54 29.99
CA SER A 366 -2.34 -12.13 30.16
C SER A 366 -3.79 -11.99 30.62
N GLN A 367 -4.70 -12.77 30.03
CA GLN A 367 -6.13 -12.69 30.33
C GLN A 367 -6.46 -13.30 31.71
N ASP A 368 -5.83 -14.41 32.07
CA ASP A 368 -6.03 -15.03 33.38
C ASP A 368 -5.48 -14.12 34.51
N PHE A 369 -4.38 -13.39 34.27
CA PHE A 369 -3.86 -12.39 35.21
C PHE A 369 -4.77 -11.17 35.39
N GLU A 370 -5.43 -10.70 34.33
CA GLU A 370 -6.40 -9.61 34.43
C GLU A 370 -7.61 -10.02 35.30
N GLN A 371 -8.01 -11.29 35.24
CA GLN A 371 -9.12 -11.83 36.04
C GLN A 371 -8.77 -11.99 37.52
N GLN A 372 -7.52 -12.31 37.85
CA GLN A 372 -7.15 -12.70 39.22
C GLN A 372 -6.85 -11.53 40.17
N GLY A 373 -6.85 -10.29 39.68
CA GLY A 373 -7.05 -9.07 40.49
C GLY A 373 -6.26 -8.93 41.80
N SER A 374 -5.08 -9.55 41.93
CA SER A 374 -4.30 -9.52 43.15
C SER A 374 -3.71 -8.12 43.37
N SER A 375 -4.29 -7.37 44.31
CA SER A 375 -3.98 -5.98 44.68
C SER A 375 -2.59 -5.76 45.31
N THR A 376 -1.79 -6.81 45.45
CA THR A 376 -0.49 -6.81 46.15
C THR A 376 0.75 -6.78 45.25
N GLU A 377 0.60 -6.69 43.92
CA GLU A 377 1.74 -6.79 43.00
C GLU A 377 2.32 -5.44 42.56
N THR A 378 3.65 -5.40 42.41
CA THR A 378 4.40 -4.20 41.98
C THR A 378 3.97 -3.70 40.60
N PHE A 379 3.90 -2.38 40.41
CA PHE A 379 3.53 -1.68 39.16
C PHE A 379 4.18 -2.27 37.90
N SER A 380 5.48 -2.58 37.95
CA SER A 380 6.24 -3.14 36.82
C SER A 380 5.73 -4.51 36.39
N ARG A 381 5.37 -5.37 37.34
CA ARG A 381 4.89 -6.73 37.05
C ARG A 381 3.54 -6.67 36.33
N ARG A 382 2.63 -5.81 36.78
CA ARG A 382 1.31 -5.61 36.15
C ARG A 382 1.41 -5.12 34.70
N LEU A 383 2.28 -4.15 34.45
CA LEU A 383 2.52 -3.66 33.08
C LEU A 383 3.08 -4.77 32.19
N VAL A 384 4.09 -5.51 32.66
CA VAL A 384 4.72 -6.57 31.86
C VAL A 384 3.72 -7.69 31.55
N THR A 385 2.86 -8.07 32.49
CA THR A 385 1.83 -9.10 32.26
C THR A 385 0.77 -8.66 31.27
N GLN A 386 0.28 -7.40 31.36
CA GLN A 386 -0.73 -6.88 30.43
C GLN A 386 -0.19 -6.62 29.02
N TYR A 387 1.09 -6.28 28.89
CA TYR A 387 1.77 -6.12 27.60
C TYR A 387 2.43 -7.41 27.10
N PHE A 388 2.23 -8.54 27.77
CA PHE A 388 2.88 -9.79 27.42
C PHE A 388 2.55 -10.25 25.98
N PRO A 389 1.28 -10.22 25.51
CA PRO A 389 0.97 -10.55 24.12
C PRO A 389 1.66 -9.64 23.08
N PRO A 390 1.61 -8.29 23.15
CA PRO A 390 2.34 -7.43 22.22
C PRO A 390 3.85 -7.66 22.24
N ILE A 391 4.44 -7.88 23.42
CA ILE A 391 5.88 -8.15 23.57
C ILE A 391 6.25 -9.44 22.81
N ILE A 392 5.55 -10.54 23.06
CA ILE A 392 5.83 -11.83 22.40
C ILE A 392 5.62 -11.73 20.89
N ILE A 393 4.54 -11.09 20.44
CA ILE A 393 4.27 -10.88 19.01
C ILE A 393 5.40 -10.06 18.36
N SER A 394 5.86 -8.99 19.01
CA SER A 394 6.94 -8.14 18.50
C SER A 394 8.28 -8.89 18.43
N VAL A 395 8.63 -9.65 19.48
CA VAL A 395 9.82 -10.51 19.53
C VAL A 395 9.80 -11.52 18.38
N VAL A 396 8.71 -12.27 18.23
CA VAL A 396 8.53 -13.25 17.14
C VAL A 396 8.68 -12.56 15.77
N ASN A 397 7.99 -11.44 15.57
CA ASN A 397 8.02 -10.71 14.31
C ASN A 397 9.36 -10.02 14.01
N PHE A 398 10.20 -9.79 15.01
CA PHE A 398 11.55 -9.31 14.85
C PHE A 398 12.51 -10.45 14.49
N PHE A 399 12.52 -11.53 15.27
CA PHE A 399 13.51 -12.61 15.12
C PHE A 399 13.26 -13.54 13.93
N LEU A 400 12.02 -13.99 13.71
CA LEU A 400 11.72 -15.01 12.68
C LEU A 400 12.05 -14.55 11.25
N PRO A 401 11.81 -13.29 10.82
CA PRO A 401 12.23 -12.83 9.49
C PRO A 401 13.75 -12.94 9.24
N TYR A 402 14.59 -12.75 10.27
CA TYR A 402 16.03 -12.97 10.14
C TYR A 402 16.35 -14.46 9.96
N VAL A 403 15.66 -15.33 10.71
CA VAL A 403 15.79 -16.79 10.57
C VAL A 403 15.33 -17.24 9.17
N PHE A 404 14.19 -16.76 8.67
CA PHE A 404 13.71 -17.04 7.32
C PHE A 404 14.72 -16.57 6.26
N GLY A 405 15.29 -15.38 6.42
CA GLY A 405 16.33 -14.88 5.52
C GLY A 405 17.62 -15.71 5.53
N ALA A 406 17.97 -16.33 6.66
CA ALA A 406 19.08 -17.26 6.74
C ALA A 406 18.73 -18.62 6.10
N LEU A 407 17.53 -19.16 6.37
CA LEU A 407 17.06 -20.44 5.84
C LEU A 407 16.89 -20.42 4.31
N VAL A 408 16.39 -19.34 3.74
CA VAL A 408 16.18 -19.21 2.28
C VAL A 408 17.48 -19.30 1.49
N ARG A 409 18.61 -18.87 2.07
CA ARG A 409 19.93 -19.01 1.41
C ARG A 409 20.29 -20.47 1.14
N TYR A 410 19.86 -21.38 2.01
CA TYR A 410 20.06 -22.82 1.84
C TYR A 410 19.12 -23.45 0.80
N GLU A 411 17.96 -22.82 0.50
CA GLU A 411 17.01 -23.31 -0.51
C GLU A 411 17.47 -23.06 -1.96
N ALA A 412 18.56 -22.30 -2.12
CA ALA A 412 19.22 -21.96 -3.39
C ALA A 412 18.26 -21.39 -4.46
N TYR A 413 17.33 -20.51 -4.04
CA TYR A 413 16.46 -19.78 -4.96
C TYR A 413 17.22 -18.66 -5.72
N SER A 414 16.63 -18.11 -6.78
CA SER A 414 17.17 -16.89 -7.40
C SER A 414 17.07 -15.74 -6.39
N PRO A 415 17.98 -14.75 -6.40
CA PRO A 415 18.00 -13.71 -5.36
C PRO A 415 16.69 -12.90 -5.32
N SER A 416 16.04 -12.71 -6.48
CA SER A 416 14.72 -12.08 -6.58
C SER A 416 13.62 -12.90 -5.90
N VAL A 417 13.64 -14.23 -6.08
CA VAL A 417 12.67 -15.14 -5.45
C VAL A 417 12.97 -15.29 -3.96
N GLU A 418 14.25 -15.34 -3.57
CA GLU A 418 14.68 -15.39 -2.17
C GLU A 418 14.13 -14.21 -1.37
N ILE A 419 14.27 -12.98 -1.89
CA ILE A 419 13.75 -11.78 -1.24
C ILE A 419 12.22 -11.86 -1.16
N ASN A 420 11.54 -12.13 -2.29
CA ASN A 420 10.07 -12.15 -2.31
C ASN A 420 9.48 -13.26 -1.42
N LEU A 421 10.11 -14.42 -1.35
CA LEU A 421 9.69 -15.54 -0.51
C LEU A 421 9.89 -15.25 0.98
N THR A 422 11.04 -14.66 1.34
CA THR A 422 11.30 -14.19 2.71
C THR A 422 10.28 -13.14 3.13
N LEU A 423 9.98 -12.18 2.25
CA LEU A 423 8.96 -11.16 2.51
C LEU A 423 7.57 -11.76 2.65
N LEU A 424 7.17 -12.67 1.75
CA LEU A 424 5.88 -13.36 1.82
C LEU A 424 5.72 -14.13 3.15
N ARG A 425 6.72 -14.92 3.54
CA ARG A 425 6.74 -15.66 4.81
C ARG A 425 6.63 -14.71 6.01
N SER A 426 7.32 -13.56 5.97
CA SER A 426 7.25 -12.54 7.02
C SER A 426 5.87 -11.86 7.09
N VAL A 427 5.22 -11.62 5.95
CA VAL A 427 3.84 -11.10 5.90
C VAL A 427 2.87 -12.09 6.51
N LEU A 428 2.95 -13.35 6.09
CA LEU A 428 2.09 -14.41 6.59
C LEU A 428 2.25 -14.57 8.10
N LEU A 429 3.49 -14.55 8.61
CA LEU A 429 3.76 -14.57 10.05
C LEU A 429 3.10 -13.40 10.79
N LYS A 430 3.26 -12.16 10.31
CA LYS A 430 2.71 -10.96 10.97
C LYS A 430 1.18 -10.97 11.00
N LEU A 431 0.55 -11.23 9.85
CA LEU A 431 -0.91 -11.20 9.72
C LEU A 431 -1.57 -12.41 10.41
N ALA A 432 -0.99 -13.61 10.27
CA ALA A 432 -1.48 -14.79 10.97
C ALA A 432 -1.22 -14.70 12.48
N GLY A 433 -0.10 -14.13 12.91
CA GLY A 433 0.19 -13.87 14.32
C GLY A 433 -0.84 -12.93 14.95
N LEU A 434 -1.22 -11.85 14.24
CA LEU A 434 -2.34 -10.99 14.65
C LEU A 434 -3.67 -11.75 14.68
N GLY A 435 -3.95 -12.55 13.65
CA GLY A 435 -5.15 -13.38 13.58
C GLY A 435 -5.24 -14.38 14.74
N MET A 436 -4.12 -15.01 15.12
CA MET A 436 -4.04 -15.94 16.25
C MET A 436 -4.28 -15.22 17.58
N PHE A 437 -3.76 -14.01 17.76
CA PHE A 437 -4.05 -13.18 18.92
C PHE A 437 -5.55 -12.86 19.01
N LEU A 438 -6.17 -12.38 17.92
CA LEU A 438 -7.61 -12.10 17.88
C LEU A 438 -8.46 -13.34 18.14
N PHE A 439 -8.05 -14.49 17.60
CA PHE A 439 -8.72 -15.77 17.82
C PHE A 439 -8.64 -16.20 19.29
N SER A 440 -7.45 -16.14 19.90
CA SER A 440 -7.24 -16.49 21.31
C SER A 440 -8.01 -15.55 22.25
N LEU A 441 -7.98 -14.25 22.00
CA LEU A 441 -8.77 -13.26 22.72
C LEU A 441 -10.28 -13.55 22.58
N GLY A 442 -10.73 -13.80 21.35
CA GLY A 442 -12.12 -14.16 21.07
C GLY A 442 -12.59 -15.44 21.74
N GLN A 443 -11.71 -16.45 21.90
CA GLN A 443 -12.03 -17.67 22.65
C GLN A 443 -12.33 -17.38 24.12
N LYS A 444 -11.54 -16.53 24.78
CA LYS A 444 -11.73 -16.17 26.20
C LYS A 444 -12.94 -15.25 26.40
N VAL A 445 -13.18 -14.31 25.49
CA VAL A 445 -14.31 -13.36 25.56
C VAL A 445 -15.65 -14.03 25.22
N PHE A 446 -15.71 -14.77 24.11
CA PHE A 446 -16.96 -15.37 23.61
C PHE A 446 -17.13 -16.85 23.99
N CYS A 447 -16.26 -17.40 24.85
CA CYS A 447 -16.28 -18.79 25.30
C CYS A 447 -16.32 -19.81 24.14
N ILE A 448 -15.60 -19.54 23.05
CA ILE A 448 -15.58 -20.39 21.85
C ILE A 448 -14.80 -21.67 22.16
N GLY A 449 -15.54 -22.76 22.42
CA GLY A 449 -14.99 -24.07 22.75
C GLY A 449 -15.48 -24.62 24.09
N ASN A 450 -15.80 -23.74 25.06
CA ASN A 450 -16.28 -24.09 26.40
C ASN A 450 -17.65 -23.44 26.67
N ARG A 451 -18.65 -23.77 25.84
CA ARG A 451 -20.00 -23.17 25.93
C ARG A 451 -20.83 -23.65 27.12
N GLU A 452 -20.38 -24.70 27.81
CA GLU A 452 -21.07 -25.29 28.96
C GLU A 452 -20.73 -24.61 30.29
N ASP A 453 -19.82 -23.62 30.28
CA ASP A 453 -19.45 -22.90 31.48
C ASP A 453 -20.59 -21.99 31.98
N SER A 454 -20.83 -22.02 33.29
CA SER A 454 -21.96 -21.35 33.94
C SER A 454 -21.92 -19.83 33.78
N ASP A 455 -20.72 -19.26 33.67
CA ASP A 455 -20.51 -17.83 33.45
C ASP A 455 -20.83 -17.37 32.02
N CYS A 456 -20.80 -18.27 31.03
CA CYS A 456 -21.05 -17.94 29.62
C CYS A 456 -22.52 -18.13 29.23
N LEU A 457 -23.22 -19.07 29.87
CA LEU A 457 -24.62 -19.40 29.57
C LEU A 457 -25.57 -18.22 29.86
N MET A 458 -25.25 -17.41 30.87
CA MET A 458 -26.14 -16.35 31.36
C MET A 458 -26.18 -15.11 30.45
N CYS A 459 -25.00 -14.59 30.06
CA CYS A 459 -24.91 -13.36 29.27
C CYS A 459 -24.66 -13.63 27.77
N GLY A 460 -24.30 -14.87 27.38
CA GLY A 460 -23.90 -15.23 26.01
C GLY A 460 -22.43 -14.91 25.67
N TYR A 461 -21.69 -14.42 26.65
CA TYR A 461 -20.27 -14.12 26.66
C TYR A 461 -19.77 -14.31 28.10
N ASN A 462 -18.45 -14.34 28.29
CA ASN A 462 -17.87 -14.53 29.61
C ASN A 462 -18.25 -13.36 30.55
N LYS A 463 -18.98 -13.67 31.63
CA LYS A 463 -19.47 -12.70 32.63
C LYS A 463 -18.36 -11.82 33.24
N LEU A 464 -17.13 -12.30 33.29
CA LEU A 464 -15.97 -11.53 33.77
C LEU A 464 -15.70 -10.29 32.91
N TYR A 465 -16.06 -10.33 31.63
CA TYR A 465 -15.97 -9.21 30.70
C TYR A 465 -17.34 -8.52 30.58
N GLN A 466 -17.74 -7.81 31.63
CA GLN A 466 -19.01 -7.06 31.66
C GLN A 466 -19.17 -6.13 30.45
N CYS A 467 -18.06 -5.48 30.05
CA CYS A 467 -17.94 -4.58 28.89
C CYS A 467 -16.90 -5.08 27.88
N TRP A 468 -17.16 -6.24 27.29
CA TRP A 468 -16.19 -6.90 26.42
C TRP A 468 -15.77 -6.06 25.21
N GLU A 469 -16.63 -5.21 24.65
CA GLU A 469 -16.27 -4.32 23.54
C GLU A 469 -15.16 -3.35 23.94
N THR A 470 -15.26 -2.77 25.14
CA THR A 470 -14.24 -1.87 25.68
C THR A 470 -12.94 -2.63 25.96
N SER A 471 -13.01 -3.84 26.51
CA SER A 471 -11.82 -4.69 26.74
C SER A 471 -11.08 -5.02 25.44
N ILE A 472 -11.80 -5.37 24.36
CA ILE A 472 -11.17 -5.57 23.04
C ILE A 472 -10.55 -4.26 22.54
N GLY A 473 -11.22 -3.12 22.75
CA GLY A 473 -10.68 -1.80 22.46
C GLY A 473 -9.37 -1.50 23.20
N GLN A 474 -9.29 -1.86 24.48
CA GLN A 474 -8.10 -1.72 25.32
C GLN A 474 -6.95 -2.59 24.80
N GLU A 475 -7.21 -3.83 24.39
CA GLU A 475 -6.19 -4.68 23.77
C GLU A 475 -5.64 -4.08 22.46
N MET A 476 -6.51 -3.56 21.59
CA MET A 476 -6.08 -2.88 20.35
C MET A 476 -5.31 -1.58 20.63
N TYR A 477 -5.70 -0.84 21.68
CA TYR A 477 -5.00 0.34 22.16
C TYR A 477 -3.60 -0.02 22.68
N LYS A 478 -3.48 -1.00 23.58
CA LYS A 478 -2.22 -1.52 24.13
C LYS A 478 -1.28 -1.94 22.99
N MET A 479 -1.78 -2.68 21.99
CA MET A 479 -1.01 -3.06 20.80
C MET A 479 -0.49 -1.86 19.99
N THR A 480 -1.34 -0.85 19.77
CA THR A 480 -1.01 0.37 19.01
C THR A 480 0.06 1.20 19.72
N VAL A 481 -0.15 1.46 21.02
CA VAL A 481 0.80 2.18 21.87
C VAL A 481 2.14 1.44 21.95
N PHE A 482 2.12 0.12 22.15
CA PHE A 482 3.34 -0.69 22.19
C PHE A 482 4.13 -0.62 20.88
N ASN A 483 3.47 -0.70 19.72
CA ASN A 483 4.15 -0.62 18.43
C ASN A 483 4.82 0.75 18.21
N PHE A 484 4.15 1.83 18.59
CA PHE A 484 4.69 3.18 18.53
C PHE A 484 5.91 3.34 19.45
N LEU A 485 5.78 2.93 20.72
CA LEU A 485 6.88 2.96 21.68
C LEU A 485 8.05 2.07 21.25
N SER A 486 7.76 0.88 20.73
CA SER A 486 8.78 -0.03 20.21
C SER A 486 9.52 0.57 19.02
N THR A 487 8.82 1.29 18.13
CA THR A 487 9.45 2.01 17.01
C THR A 487 10.44 3.08 17.49
N ILE A 488 10.05 3.86 18.50
CA ILE A 488 10.93 4.85 19.13
C ILE A 488 12.07 4.16 19.87
N GLY A 489 11.76 3.13 20.65
CA GLY A 489 12.69 2.35 21.46
C GLY A 489 13.78 1.68 20.62
N VAL A 490 13.42 1.03 19.50
CA VAL A 490 14.39 0.46 18.56
C VAL A 490 15.29 1.57 17.98
N THR A 491 14.72 2.72 17.63
CA THR A 491 15.51 3.85 17.11
C THR A 491 16.51 4.37 18.15
N LEU A 492 16.08 4.53 19.40
CA LEU A 492 16.88 5.10 20.49
C LEU A 492 17.86 4.13 21.14
N LEU A 493 17.48 2.87 21.33
CA LEU A 493 18.22 1.85 22.08
C LEU A 493 19.02 0.91 21.18
N VAL A 494 18.65 0.77 19.91
CA VAL A 494 19.35 -0.13 18.97
C VAL A 494 20.04 0.66 17.87
N SER A 495 19.30 1.46 17.10
CA SER A 495 19.84 2.13 15.91
C SER A 495 20.85 3.23 16.25
N LEU A 496 20.55 4.10 17.23
CA LEU A 496 21.45 5.16 17.67
C LEU A 496 22.74 4.62 18.31
N PRO A 497 22.70 3.71 19.30
CA PRO A 497 23.92 3.19 19.93
C PRO A 497 24.76 2.41 18.92
N ARG A 498 24.14 1.61 18.05
CA ARG A 498 24.86 0.90 16.98
C ARG A 498 25.65 1.85 16.09
N ARG A 499 25.08 3.01 15.75
CA ARG A 499 25.82 4.04 14.99
C ARG A 499 26.96 4.63 15.80
N LEU A 500 26.70 5.05 17.04
CA LEU A 500 27.72 5.64 17.91
C LEU A 500 28.91 4.69 18.12
N MET A 501 28.64 3.40 18.35
CA MET A 501 29.66 2.37 18.49
C MET A 501 30.51 2.19 17.23
N VAL A 502 29.91 2.26 16.04
CA VAL A 502 30.65 2.13 14.77
C VAL A 502 31.48 3.38 14.45
N ASP A 503 30.99 4.56 14.80
CA ASP A 503 31.67 5.83 14.48
C ASP A 503 32.75 6.20 15.50
N HIS A 504 32.61 5.82 16.78
CA HIS A 504 33.54 6.22 17.86
C HIS A 504 34.43 5.09 18.40
N THR A 505 34.10 3.81 18.20
CA THR A 505 34.84 2.70 18.81
C THR A 505 35.59 1.88 17.76
N SER A 506 36.89 1.64 17.96
CA SER A 506 37.76 0.85 17.07
C SER A 506 37.62 -0.67 17.23
N TRP A 507 36.61 -1.14 17.98
CA TRP A 507 36.42 -2.56 18.26
C TRP A 507 36.04 -3.34 16.98
N LYS A 508 36.75 -4.44 16.70
CA LYS A 508 36.47 -5.32 15.55
C LYS A 508 35.02 -5.83 15.54
N LEU A 509 34.42 -6.03 16.71
CA LEU A 509 33.02 -6.46 16.83
C LEU A 509 32.03 -5.37 16.38
N ALA A 510 32.31 -4.10 16.71
CA ALA A 510 31.48 -2.97 16.27
C ALA A 510 31.53 -2.82 14.74
N HIS A 511 32.72 -2.97 14.15
CA HIS A 511 32.86 -2.99 12.69
C HIS A 511 32.23 -4.21 12.02
N TRP A 512 32.20 -5.38 12.68
CA TRP A 512 31.52 -6.58 12.19
C TRP A 512 30.00 -6.42 12.17
N ILE A 513 29.42 -5.84 13.23
CA ILE A 513 27.99 -5.50 13.30
C ILE A 513 27.65 -4.45 12.21
N GLY A 514 28.53 -3.47 12.00
CA GLY A 514 28.42 -2.46 10.95
C GLY A 514 27.20 -1.54 11.08
N LYS A 515 27.09 -0.53 10.20
CA LYS A 515 25.93 0.39 10.19
C LYS A 515 24.66 -0.30 9.68
N GLU A 516 23.53 0.08 10.25
CA GLU A 516 22.20 -0.43 9.89
C GLU A 516 21.80 -0.03 8.46
N GLU A 517 21.11 -0.93 7.76
CA GLU A 517 20.56 -0.70 6.42
C GLU A 517 19.07 -0.41 6.51
N PHE A 518 18.61 0.63 5.80
CA PHE A 518 17.17 0.93 5.76
C PHE A 518 16.42 -0.08 4.88
N LEU A 519 15.87 -1.12 5.51
CA LEU A 519 15.10 -2.16 4.84
C LEU A 519 13.66 -1.68 4.58
N VAL A 520 13.43 -1.15 3.39
CA VAL A 520 12.12 -0.64 2.93
C VAL A 520 10.98 -1.65 3.14
N PRO A 521 11.12 -2.94 2.76
CA PRO A 521 9.99 -3.87 2.88
C PRO A 521 9.57 -4.13 4.33
N GLN A 522 10.52 -4.24 5.28
CA GLN A 522 10.19 -4.51 6.69
C GLN A 522 9.42 -3.34 7.31
N ASN A 523 9.90 -2.11 7.11
CA ASN A 523 9.22 -0.90 7.59
C ASN A 523 7.81 -0.76 6.99
N ILE A 524 7.59 -1.20 5.75
CA ILE A 524 6.26 -1.23 5.14
C ILE A 524 5.35 -2.27 5.82
N LEU A 525 5.88 -3.45 6.13
CA LEU A 525 5.12 -4.49 6.83
C LEU A 525 4.73 -4.05 8.24
N ASP A 526 5.61 -3.33 8.94
CA ASP A 526 5.30 -2.75 10.26
C ASP A 526 4.15 -1.74 10.15
N ALA A 527 4.20 -0.84 9.16
CA ALA A 527 3.15 0.14 8.92
C ALA A 527 1.80 -0.50 8.52
N VAL A 528 1.81 -1.58 7.72
CA VAL A 528 0.59 -2.31 7.36
C VAL A 528 0.00 -3.03 8.58
N TYR A 529 0.85 -3.64 9.41
CA TYR A 529 0.44 -4.31 10.64
C TYR A 529 -0.24 -3.33 11.61
N GLU A 530 0.37 -2.17 11.84
CA GLU A 530 -0.20 -1.09 12.65
C GLU A 530 -1.55 -0.63 12.08
N GLN A 531 -1.63 -0.36 10.77
CA GLN A 531 -2.89 0.03 10.13
C GLN A 531 -3.99 -1.03 10.28
N THR A 532 -3.64 -2.31 10.28
CA THR A 532 -4.58 -3.42 10.44
C THR A 532 -5.19 -3.42 11.84
N ILE A 533 -4.38 -3.17 12.87
CA ILE A 533 -4.86 -3.01 14.26
C ILE A 533 -5.84 -1.84 14.36
N ILE A 534 -5.55 -0.71 13.71
CA ILE A 534 -6.45 0.45 13.71
C ILE A 534 -7.80 0.13 13.07
N TRP A 535 -7.84 -0.62 11.97
CA TRP A 535 -9.10 -1.03 11.34
C TRP A 535 -9.91 -2.01 12.16
N ILE A 536 -9.26 -2.87 12.95
CA ILE A 536 -9.95 -3.76 13.90
C ILE A 536 -10.47 -2.94 15.08
N GLY A 537 -9.62 -2.08 15.64
CA GLY A 537 -9.88 -1.31 16.85
C GLY A 537 -10.86 -0.16 16.66
N MET A 538 -11.04 0.39 15.46
CA MET A 538 -11.89 1.58 15.27
C MET A 538 -13.37 1.39 15.65
N PHE A 539 -13.88 0.15 15.69
CA PHE A 539 -15.23 -0.13 16.16
C PHE A 539 -15.34 -0.17 17.68
N TYR A 540 -14.28 -0.59 18.37
CA TYR A 540 -14.22 -0.76 19.83
C TYR A 540 -13.65 0.49 20.53
N SER A 541 -12.75 1.20 19.85
CA SER A 541 -12.12 2.45 20.27
C SER A 541 -12.15 3.45 19.10
N PRO A 542 -13.21 4.27 19.01
CA PRO A 542 -13.41 5.17 17.86
C PRO A 542 -12.38 6.28 17.72
N LEU A 543 -11.72 6.70 18.80
CA LEU A 543 -10.66 7.70 18.72
C LEU A 543 -9.28 7.10 18.40
N LEU A 544 -9.16 5.78 18.26
CA LEU A 544 -7.90 5.12 17.89
C LEU A 544 -7.34 5.61 16.54
N PRO A 545 -8.14 5.83 15.47
CA PRO A 545 -7.63 6.43 14.23
C PRO A 545 -7.09 7.86 14.41
N LEU A 546 -7.63 8.66 15.34
CA LEU A 546 -7.11 10.00 15.63
C LEU A 546 -5.72 9.90 16.28
N LEU A 547 -5.56 8.98 17.24
CA LEU A 547 -4.28 8.69 17.86
C LEU A 547 -3.26 8.18 16.82
N ASN A 548 -3.70 7.34 15.89
CA ASN A 548 -2.87 6.87 14.77
C ASN A 548 -2.38 8.02 13.87
N VAL A 549 -3.17 9.06 13.64
CA VAL A 549 -2.74 10.25 12.88
C VAL A 549 -1.52 10.91 13.55
N VAL A 550 -1.55 11.04 14.89
CA VAL A 550 -0.44 11.58 15.67
C VAL A 550 0.77 10.65 15.61
N PHE A 551 0.57 9.35 15.79
CA PHE A 551 1.66 8.37 15.73
C PHE A 551 2.33 8.30 14.36
N ILE A 552 1.55 8.25 13.27
CA ILE A 552 2.10 8.29 11.91
C ILE A 552 2.88 9.59 11.67
N PHE A 553 2.37 10.73 12.16
CA PHE A 553 3.07 12.01 12.03
C PHE A 553 4.44 11.97 12.70
N ILE A 554 4.52 11.50 13.95
CA ILE A 554 5.79 11.38 14.68
C ILE A 554 6.70 10.34 14.00
N THR A 555 6.17 9.17 13.66
CA THR A 555 6.90 8.08 12.97
C THR A 555 7.50 8.54 11.65
N PHE A 556 6.83 9.43 10.90
CA PHE A 556 7.40 10.01 9.68
C PHE A 556 8.71 10.76 9.95
N TYR A 557 8.75 11.61 10.97
CA TYR A 557 9.95 12.37 11.31
C TYR A 557 11.03 11.50 11.94
N VAL A 558 10.65 10.55 12.81
CA VAL A 558 11.59 9.59 13.40
C VAL A 558 12.26 8.77 12.29
N LYS A 559 11.49 8.21 11.35
CA LYS A 559 12.04 7.41 10.25
C LYS A 559 12.81 8.25 9.23
N LYS A 560 12.41 9.50 8.98
CA LYS A 560 13.22 10.46 8.18
C LYS A 560 14.58 10.69 8.86
N TYR A 561 14.59 10.95 10.16
CA TYR A 561 15.81 11.16 10.93
C TYR A 561 16.72 9.92 10.89
N THR A 562 16.16 8.73 11.12
CA THR A 562 16.89 7.46 11.04
C THR A 562 17.49 7.24 9.65
N LEU A 563 16.75 7.53 8.58
CA LEU A 563 17.26 7.40 7.22
C LEU A 563 18.41 8.39 6.93
N CYS A 564 18.21 9.68 7.23
CA CYS A 564 19.15 10.73 6.88
C CYS A 564 20.44 10.70 7.70
N HIS A 565 20.34 10.32 8.98
CA HIS A 565 21.46 10.40 9.89
C HIS A 565 22.01 9.03 10.27
N ILE A 566 21.18 8.02 10.50
CA ILE A 566 21.62 6.75 11.12
C ILE A 566 22.01 5.69 10.08
N CYS A 567 21.20 5.52 9.04
CA CYS A 567 21.36 4.42 8.09
C CYS A 567 22.46 4.69 7.05
N LYS A 568 23.13 3.62 6.62
CA LYS A 568 23.94 3.65 5.39
C LYS A 568 23.05 3.39 4.16
N PRO A 569 23.39 3.92 2.97
CA PRO A 569 22.66 3.63 1.75
C PRO A 569 22.65 2.13 1.45
N SER A 570 21.48 1.58 1.12
CA SER A 570 21.34 0.16 0.79
C SER A 570 22.12 -0.17 -0.48
N LYS A 571 23.07 -1.11 -0.38
CA LYS A 571 23.81 -1.64 -1.53
C LYS A 571 22.98 -2.63 -2.36
N ARG A 572 21.92 -3.18 -1.76
CA ARG A 572 20.98 -4.10 -2.43
C ARG A 572 19.94 -3.30 -3.18
N MET A 573 20.05 -3.29 -4.50
CA MET A 573 19.02 -2.71 -5.35
C MET A 573 17.83 -3.66 -5.41
N PHE A 574 16.76 -3.24 -4.75
CA PHE A 574 15.46 -3.87 -4.91
C PHE A 574 14.81 -3.32 -6.20
N ARG A 575 14.23 -4.19 -7.02
CA ARG A 575 13.56 -3.80 -8.26
C ARG A 575 12.27 -3.03 -7.94
N ALA A 576 12.39 -1.71 -7.80
CA ALA A 576 11.35 -0.79 -7.32
C ALA A 576 9.99 -0.89 -8.03
N SER A 577 9.94 -1.41 -9.27
CA SER A 577 8.70 -1.52 -10.05
C SER A 577 7.81 -2.71 -9.68
N SER A 578 8.37 -3.82 -9.18
CA SER A 578 7.57 -4.98 -8.73
C SER A 578 7.04 -4.80 -7.30
N SER A 579 7.80 -4.06 -6.49
CA SER A 579 7.58 -3.83 -5.06
C SER A 579 6.32 -3.05 -4.74
N LYS A 580 5.98 -2.04 -5.54
CA LYS A 580 4.81 -1.18 -5.30
C LYS A 580 3.50 -1.95 -5.30
N PHE A 581 3.33 -2.90 -6.23
CA PHE A 581 2.15 -3.77 -6.24
C PHE A 581 2.10 -4.62 -4.97
N PHE A 582 3.21 -5.28 -4.62
CA PHE A 582 3.29 -6.13 -3.43
C PHE A 582 2.89 -5.37 -2.16
N PHE A 583 3.39 -4.15 -1.96
CA PHE A 583 3.09 -3.36 -0.77
C PHE A 583 1.60 -2.99 -0.66
N HIS A 584 0.98 -2.52 -1.73
CA HIS A 584 -0.46 -2.22 -1.72
C HIS A 584 -1.30 -3.51 -1.58
N PHE A 585 -0.84 -4.62 -2.16
CA PHE A 585 -1.50 -5.92 -2.03
C PHE A 585 -1.49 -6.43 -0.59
N VAL A 586 -0.36 -6.30 0.11
CA VAL A 586 -0.25 -6.66 1.54
C VAL A 586 -1.15 -5.77 2.40
N LEU A 587 -1.22 -4.47 2.11
CA LEU A 587 -2.16 -3.56 2.78
C LEU A 587 -3.63 -3.99 2.55
N PHE A 588 -3.98 -4.42 1.34
CA PHE A 588 -5.31 -4.95 1.04
C PHE A 588 -5.62 -6.24 1.80
N LEU A 589 -4.64 -7.15 1.93
CA LEU A 589 -4.79 -8.36 2.73
C LEU A 589 -5.02 -8.04 4.21
N GLY A 590 -4.27 -7.06 4.76
CA GLY A 590 -4.51 -6.54 6.11
C GLY A 590 -5.94 -6.02 6.30
N LEU A 591 -6.46 -5.29 5.31
CA LEU A 591 -7.83 -4.79 5.34
C LEU A 591 -8.87 -5.93 5.35
N MET A 592 -8.68 -6.97 4.52
CA MET A 592 -9.56 -8.14 4.55
C MET A 592 -9.54 -8.82 5.92
N MET A 593 -8.35 -8.94 6.51
CA MET A 593 -8.16 -9.53 7.83
C MET A 593 -8.86 -8.71 8.91
N ALA A 594 -8.91 -7.39 8.81
CA ALA A 594 -9.67 -6.55 9.73
C ALA A 594 -11.19 -6.66 9.52
N LEU A 595 -11.65 -6.67 8.27
CA LEU A 595 -13.08 -6.70 7.93
C LEU A 595 -13.76 -8.00 8.35
N TYR A 596 -13.12 -9.14 8.12
CA TYR A 596 -13.71 -10.46 8.40
C TYR A 596 -14.15 -10.66 9.86
N PRO A 597 -13.28 -10.53 10.89
CA PRO A 597 -13.66 -10.70 12.29
C PRO A 597 -14.63 -9.60 12.73
N LEU A 598 -14.46 -8.36 12.28
CA LEU A 598 -15.38 -7.28 12.63
C LEU A 598 -16.81 -7.57 12.14
N MET A 599 -16.98 -7.91 10.87
CA MET A 599 -18.29 -8.26 10.32
C MET A 599 -18.87 -9.51 10.99
N TYR A 600 -18.03 -10.50 11.30
CA TYR A 600 -18.46 -11.70 12.01
C TYR A 600 -19.01 -11.38 13.41
N THR A 601 -18.33 -10.49 14.15
CA THR A 601 -18.78 -10.08 15.50
C THR A 601 -20.06 -9.25 15.47
N ILE A 602 -20.18 -8.29 14.56
CA ILE A 602 -21.37 -7.44 14.38
C ILE A 602 -22.62 -8.28 14.03
N ALA A 603 -22.44 -9.35 13.24
CA ALA A 603 -23.54 -10.16 12.76
C ALA A 603 -24.00 -11.24 13.75
N ASN A 604 -23.06 -11.89 14.46
CA ASN A 604 -23.34 -13.14 15.19
C ASN A 604 -23.29 -13.01 16.71
N PHE A 605 -22.48 -12.09 17.26
CA PHE A 605 -22.32 -11.99 18.71
C PHE A 605 -23.26 -10.95 19.30
N ARG A 606 -23.70 -11.23 20.54
CA ARG A 606 -24.56 -10.35 21.30
C ARG A 606 -23.73 -9.23 21.94
N PRO A 607 -24.14 -7.96 21.82
CA PRO A 607 -23.47 -6.85 22.50
C PRO A 607 -23.56 -6.98 24.03
N SER A 608 -22.64 -6.33 24.75
CA SER A 608 -22.68 -6.30 26.21
C SER A 608 -23.96 -5.63 26.72
N ARG A 609 -24.49 -6.14 27.84
CA ARG A 609 -25.70 -5.57 28.49
C ARG A 609 -25.35 -4.50 29.53
N ALA A 610 -24.09 -4.49 29.97
CA ALA A 610 -23.61 -3.60 31.01
C ALA A 610 -23.27 -2.19 30.47
N CYS A 611 -22.86 -2.09 29.20
CA CYS A 611 -22.48 -0.81 28.60
C CYS A 611 -22.70 -0.78 27.09
N GLY A 612 -22.57 0.43 26.54
CA GLY A 612 -22.58 0.64 25.10
C GLY A 612 -23.93 1.01 24.52
N LEU A 613 -23.86 1.32 23.22
CA LEU A 613 -24.92 1.89 22.42
C LEU A 613 -25.95 0.83 21.97
N PHE A 614 -25.54 -0.44 21.91
CA PHE A 614 -26.32 -1.55 21.37
C PHE A 614 -26.85 -2.51 22.46
N ALA A 615 -26.80 -2.13 23.74
CA ALA A 615 -27.10 -3.01 24.87
C ALA A 615 -28.50 -3.65 24.85
N ASP A 616 -29.49 -2.96 24.26
CA ASP A 616 -30.88 -3.43 24.16
C ASP A 616 -31.12 -4.35 22.95
N TYR A 617 -30.17 -4.47 22.03
CA TYR A 617 -30.30 -5.29 20.81
C TYR A 617 -29.73 -6.70 21.01
N ALA A 618 -30.26 -7.69 20.29
CA ALA A 618 -29.72 -9.05 20.35
C ALA A 618 -28.44 -9.20 19.51
N THR A 619 -28.30 -8.43 18.42
CA THR A 619 -27.05 -8.27 17.68
C THR A 619 -26.91 -6.82 17.20
N VAL A 620 -25.68 -6.36 16.99
CA VAL A 620 -25.42 -4.99 16.49
C VAL A 620 -26.08 -4.77 15.12
N TRP A 621 -26.14 -5.81 14.28
CA TRP A 621 -26.77 -5.73 12.97
C TRP A 621 -28.28 -5.47 13.01
N GLN A 622 -29.01 -5.86 14.07
CA GLN A 622 -30.47 -5.72 14.16
C GLN A 622 -30.96 -4.27 14.06
N VAL A 623 -30.11 -3.29 14.40
CA VAL A 623 -30.44 -1.86 14.27
C VAL A 623 -30.76 -1.47 12.83
N VAL A 624 -30.13 -2.11 11.85
CA VAL A 624 -30.31 -1.78 10.43
C VAL A 624 -31.72 -2.14 9.93
N PRO A 625 -32.20 -3.41 10.01
CA PRO A 625 -33.54 -3.76 9.56
C PRO A 625 -34.63 -3.07 10.38
N GLU A 626 -34.42 -2.83 11.68
CA GLU A 626 -35.38 -2.10 12.52
C GLU A 626 -35.49 -0.62 12.14
N ALA A 627 -34.36 0.03 11.84
CA ALA A 627 -34.40 1.40 11.32
C ALA A 627 -35.08 1.48 9.95
N ILE A 628 -34.89 0.46 9.10
CA ILE A 628 -35.55 0.39 7.78
C ILE A 628 -37.07 0.24 7.95
N SER A 629 -37.53 -0.65 8.84
CA SER A 629 -38.97 -0.91 9.02
C SER A 629 -39.72 0.25 9.70
N THR A 630 -39.06 1.00 10.58
CA THR A 630 -39.70 2.08 11.34
C THR A 630 -39.64 3.44 10.66
N ARG A 631 -38.59 3.72 9.86
CA ARG A 631 -38.34 5.08 9.33
C ARG A 631 -38.54 5.25 7.83
N LEU A 632 -38.45 4.18 7.02
CA LEU A 632 -38.59 4.30 5.57
C LEU A 632 -40.05 4.09 5.12
N PRO A 633 -40.50 4.73 4.02
CA PRO A 633 -41.81 4.48 3.43
C PRO A 633 -41.88 3.07 2.82
N ALA A 634 -43.08 2.49 2.75
CA ALA A 634 -43.32 1.10 2.32
C ALA A 634 -42.64 0.71 0.99
N ASN A 635 -42.65 1.61 0.01
CA ASN A 635 -42.00 1.38 -1.30
C ASN A 635 -40.47 1.25 -1.18
N ALA A 636 -39.84 2.04 -0.31
CA ALA A 636 -38.41 1.97 -0.09
C ALA A 636 -38.01 0.73 0.73
N GLN A 637 -38.85 0.33 1.70
CA GLN A 637 -38.66 -0.93 2.43
C GLN A 637 -38.69 -2.14 1.50
N LEU A 638 -39.67 -2.20 0.59
CA LEU A 638 -39.79 -3.29 -0.38
C LEU A 638 -38.58 -3.35 -1.32
N LEU A 639 -38.08 -2.18 -1.76
CA LEU A 639 -36.87 -2.09 -2.59
C LEU A 639 -35.62 -2.56 -1.82
N LEU A 640 -35.40 -2.09 -0.60
CA LEU A 640 -34.23 -2.47 0.20
C LEU A 640 -34.26 -3.97 0.57
N ASN A 641 -35.42 -4.49 0.96
CA ASN A 641 -35.57 -5.91 1.27
C ASN A 641 -35.38 -6.79 0.02
N TYR A 642 -35.80 -6.31 -1.15
CA TYR A 642 -35.54 -6.99 -2.42
C TYR A 642 -34.04 -6.98 -2.77
N ILE A 643 -33.35 -5.84 -2.61
CA ILE A 643 -31.89 -5.72 -2.84
C ILE A 643 -31.11 -6.63 -1.86
N GLY A 644 -31.56 -6.71 -0.61
CA GLY A 644 -30.96 -7.55 0.43
C GLY A 644 -31.31 -9.04 0.34
N SER A 645 -32.21 -9.43 -0.59
CA SER A 645 -32.64 -10.81 -0.75
C SER A 645 -31.61 -11.66 -1.50
N GLU A 646 -31.51 -12.95 -1.13
CA GLU A 646 -30.74 -13.95 -1.88
C GLU A 646 -31.16 -14.02 -3.36
N ALA A 647 -32.43 -13.71 -3.65
CA ALA A 647 -32.99 -13.67 -5.00
C ALA A 647 -32.40 -12.55 -5.88
N PHE A 648 -31.94 -11.44 -5.30
CA PHE A 648 -31.24 -10.36 -6.02
C PHE A 648 -29.73 -10.61 -6.11
N ALA A 649 -29.16 -11.31 -5.13
CA ALA A 649 -27.74 -11.67 -5.13
C ALA A 649 -27.37 -12.55 -6.33
N PHE A 650 -28.22 -13.50 -6.73
CA PHE A 650 -27.96 -14.37 -7.88
C PHE A 650 -27.80 -13.61 -9.22
N PRO A 651 -28.76 -12.77 -9.67
CA PRO A 651 -28.61 -12.00 -10.91
C PRO A 651 -27.50 -10.96 -10.83
N LEU A 652 -27.24 -10.37 -9.66
CA LEU A 652 -26.11 -9.46 -9.48
C LEU A 652 -24.77 -10.19 -9.65
N LEU A 653 -24.65 -11.39 -9.08
CA LEU A 653 -23.43 -12.21 -9.17
C LEU A 653 -23.22 -12.72 -10.59
N THR A 654 -24.29 -13.11 -11.30
CA THR A 654 -24.19 -13.52 -12.71
C THR A 654 -23.77 -12.34 -13.60
N LEU A 655 -24.35 -11.15 -13.39
CA LEU A 655 -23.94 -9.93 -14.09
C LEU A 655 -22.46 -9.58 -13.81
N LEU A 656 -22.03 -9.62 -12.55
CA LEU A 656 -20.64 -9.38 -12.17
C LEU A 656 -19.70 -10.41 -12.81
N CYS A 657 -20.08 -11.69 -12.80
CA CYS A 657 -19.34 -12.75 -13.49
C CYS A 657 -19.24 -12.48 -15.00
N LEU A 658 -20.32 -12.07 -15.67
CA LEU A 658 -20.31 -11.69 -17.08
C LEU A 658 -19.37 -10.50 -17.34
N VAL A 659 -19.46 -9.45 -16.52
CA VAL A 659 -18.57 -8.28 -16.62
C VAL A 659 -17.11 -8.69 -16.44
N ILE A 660 -16.81 -9.55 -15.47
CA ILE A 660 -15.46 -10.07 -15.24
C ILE A 660 -14.99 -10.91 -16.44
N ILE A 661 -15.83 -11.79 -16.99
CA ILE A 661 -15.48 -12.61 -18.17
C ILE A 661 -15.20 -11.71 -19.38
N VAL A 662 -16.06 -10.71 -19.63
CA VAL A 662 -15.87 -9.74 -20.71
C VAL A 662 -14.57 -8.96 -20.50
N TYR A 663 -14.30 -8.51 -19.28
CA TYR A 663 -13.09 -7.77 -18.95
C TYR A 663 -11.82 -8.63 -19.12
N ILE A 664 -11.85 -9.90 -18.67
CA ILE A 664 -10.75 -10.85 -18.88
C ILE A 664 -10.55 -11.13 -20.37
N SER A 665 -11.63 -11.30 -21.14
CA SER A 665 -11.59 -11.47 -22.59
C SER A 665 -10.96 -10.26 -23.28
N GLN A 666 -11.34 -9.04 -22.87
CA GLN A 666 -10.77 -7.80 -23.38
C GLN A 666 -9.28 -7.70 -23.06
N ILE A 667 -8.86 -8.05 -21.84
CA ILE A 667 -7.43 -8.08 -21.47
C ILE A 667 -6.66 -9.08 -22.33
N ARG A 668 -7.22 -10.26 -22.62
CA ARG A 668 -6.57 -11.26 -23.47
C ARG A 668 -6.36 -10.72 -24.89
N LYS A 669 -7.40 -10.16 -25.53
CA LYS A 669 -7.29 -9.55 -26.86
C LYS A 669 -6.30 -8.38 -26.90
N ASN A 670 -6.34 -7.51 -25.89
CA ASN A 670 -5.38 -6.42 -25.75
C ASN A 670 -3.95 -6.96 -25.56
N THR A 671 -3.78 -8.10 -24.90
CA THR A 671 -2.46 -8.70 -24.72
C THR A 671 -1.92 -9.27 -26.04
N GLU A 672 -2.76 -9.92 -26.83
CA GLU A 672 -2.41 -10.49 -28.14
C GLU A 672 -2.05 -9.39 -29.14
N THR A 673 -2.86 -8.32 -29.23
CA THR A 673 -2.55 -7.16 -30.07
C THR A 673 -1.23 -6.48 -29.66
N ILE A 674 -0.94 -6.38 -28.35
CA ILE A 674 0.36 -5.89 -27.86
C ILE A 674 1.51 -6.80 -28.30
N GLU A 675 1.32 -8.11 -28.35
CA GLU A 675 2.34 -9.08 -28.77
C GLU A 675 2.60 -8.96 -30.28
N GLN A 676 1.55 -8.91 -31.09
CA GLN A 676 1.65 -8.64 -32.53
C GLN A 676 2.36 -7.31 -32.84
N LEU A 677 2.03 -6.24 -32.10
CA LEU A 677 2.71 -4.94 -32.23
C LEU A 677 4.20 -5.03 -31.91
N LYS A 678 4.62 -5.89 -30.98
CA LYS A 678 6.05 -6.09 -30.69
C LYS A 678 6.76 -6.84 -31.81
N ASP A 679 6.14 -7.87 -32.34
CA ASP A 679 6.72 -8.62 -33.46
C ASP A 679 6.89 -7.70 -34.67
N LEU A 680 5.91 -6.83 -34.94
CA LEU A 680 6.02 -5.79 -35.97
C LEU A 680 7.19 -4.82 -35.72
N ILE A 681 7.40 -4.37 -34.48
CA ILE A 681 8.55 -3.51 -34.15
C ILE A 681 9.88 -4.24 -34.37
N VAL A 682 9.97 -5.50 -33.97
CA VAL A 682 11.20 -6.31 -34.16
C VAL A 682 11.47 -6.50 -35.64
N MET A 683 10.45 -6.87 -36.43
CA MET A 683 10.58 -7.01 -37.88
C MET A 683 11.01 -5.71 -38.56
N GLN A 684 10.45 -4.56 -38.17
CA GLN A 684 10.87 -3.25 -38.71
C GLN A 684 12.34 -2.92 -38.40
N VAL A 685 12.85 -3.31 -37.23
CA VAL A 685 14.27 -3.13 -36.89
C VAL A 685 15.15 -4.02 -37.76
N TRP A 686 14.75 -5.27 -37.96
CA TRP A 686 15.44 -6.20 -38.86
C TRP A 686 15.47 -5.68 -40.30
N ASP A 687 14.33 -5.25 -40.85
CA ASP A 687 14.26 -4.69 -42.20
C ASP A 687 15.17 -3.46 -42.36
N LYS A 688 15.20 -2.56 -41.38
CA LYS A 688 16.12 -1.42 -41.40
C LYS A 688 17.58 -1.85 -41.40
N SER A 689 17.95 -2.79 -40.53
CA SER A 689 19.33 -3.29 -40.47
C SER A 689 19.75 -3.98 -41.78
N TYR A 690 18.83 -4.72 -42.39
CA TYR A 690 19.05 -5.37 -43.69
C TYR A 690 19.24 -4.33 -44.80
N LEU A 691 18.39 -3.30 -44.85
CA LEU A 691 18.52 -2.21 -45.81
C LEU A 691 19.81 -1.40 -45.64
N GLU A 692 20.25 -1.16 -44.41
CA GLU A 692 21.54 -0.51 -44.14
C GLU A 692 22.72 -1.37 -44.61
N GLU A 693 22.67 -2.69 -44.37
CA GLU A 693 23.69 -3.62 -44.83
C GLU A 693 23.75 -3.63 -46.37
N GLU A 694 22.62 -3.67 -47.04
CA GLU A 694 22.55 -3.66 -48.50
C GLU A 694 23.02 -2.33 -49.10
N LEU A 695 22.61 -1.21 -48.51
CA LEU A 695 23.09 0.12 -48.88
C LEU A 695 24.61 0.24 -48.69
N SER A 696 25.17 -0.35 -47.63
CA SER A 696 26.62 -0.36 -47.37
C SER A 696 27.40 -1.19 -48.40
N LYS A 697 26.81 -2.27 -48.94
CA LYS A 697 27.41 -3.05 -50.04
C LYS A 697 27.42 -2.25 -51.34
N VAL A 698 26.35 -1.50 -51.63
CA VAL A 698 26.26 -0.65 -52.83
C VAL A 698 27.18 0.58 -52.72
N LEU A 699 27.34 1.15 -51.52
CA LEU A 699 28.19 2.32 -51.27
C LEU A 699 29.67 1.99 -51.09
N LYS A 700 30.07 0.72 -50.97
CA LYS A 700 31.49 0.35 -51.02
C LYS A 700 32.01 0.73 -52.41
N PRO A 701 32.93 1.70 -52.53
CA PRO A 701 33.49 2.05 -53.82
C PRO A 701 34.11 0.79 -54.41
N SER A 702 33.72 0.47 -55.63
CA SER A 702 34.51 -0.40 -56.51
C SER A 702 35.88 0.23 -56.63
N GLY A 703 36.80 -0.20 -55.76
CA GLY A 703 38.22 0.02 -55.93
C GLY A 703 38.67 -0.87 -57.08
N GLU A 704 38.49 -0.37 -58.29
CA GLU A 704 39.37 -0.47 -59.45
C GLU A 704 38.92 0.52 -60.53
#